data_AF-A0AAW0UT59-F1
#
_entry.id   AF-A0AAW0UT59-F1
#
_cell.length_a   1.000
_cell.length_b   1.000
_cell.length_c   1.000
_cell.angle_alpha   90.00
_cell.angle_beta   90.00
_cell.angle_gamma   90.00
#
_symmetry.space_group_name_H-M   'P 1'
#
loop_
_entity.id
_entity.type
_entity.pdbx_description
1 polymer ?
#
loop_
_entity_poly.entity_id
_entity_poly.type
_entity_poly.pdbx_seq_one_letter_code
_entity_poly.pdbx_strand_id
1 'polypeptide(L)'
;MTAALASIFASADLHRKLTNFFKMGVHDDGVVTQEPQTQQVRAPAPTAAAPTPTTKVSSTVAAAQGEGPSHQQAQVRVLTLNHKDHLDSTLFRLQKGWILQLRPGPTLLGRQVSVFTNHPERPEDGFTRTKYRHLQWKSDSHNKGDDTALYVEVTLVMAGSFHYYFTYDDSENKDKAQGSGFFLVDPTLIVGTNEVLQQDCVQCQTVLSKNLGPLPDWEQRLQVAHESGYNMIHFTPIQELGDSNSSYSLKDQHKLNIEFQIPDNEFTFDDVEVLIKKMKQEWKMLSLTDIVLNHTANETPWLQEHPESTYNCNNSPHLRPAYLLDRVLHHMTLEVMDGKWKDRGIPVAIKEEKHIEAVKNALHNYFLPQVKLHEFYTVDIEKMVEEFRRRISCTVPSIKTSAEEVSKNKLVIKQDPQYGRTCTIDMDIAVRLYNLPNESKEKIPQGSGPEASDEADRVVRCCSEFRRHLEHLNEQRASEIQAHLIKAVSCCLGTIRYQRLQPDGPKIAAVSKDNPLVPPYFTHYGKDTTLEEEEALMFGPKASFLMAHNGWVMGDDPLKNFAREESYVYLRRELVAWGDSVKLRYGNEPKDSPYLWDLMRRYCEYTARIFHGIRLDNCHSTPIHVAEYMLDAARKVRPDLYVIAELFTNSDLTDNIFINRLGINSLIREAMSAPDSHEEGRLV
;
A
#
# COMPACT_ATOMS: atom_id res chain seq x y z
N MET A 1 -16.96 37.01 -9.20
CA MET A 1 -18.05 36.01 -9.10
C MET A 1 -18.05 34.99 -10.26
N THR A 2 -17.68 35.38 -11.49
CA THR A 2 -17.54 34.47 -12.65
C THR A 2 -16.26 33.63 -12.71
N ALA A 3 -15.20 33.98 -11.96
CA ALA A 3 -13.96 33.20 -11.88
C ALA A 3 -14.03 32.00 -10.91
N ALA A 4 -14.89 32.07 -9.88
CA ALA A 4 -15.08 30.97 -8.90
C ALA A 4 -15.97 29.84 -9.44
N LEU A 5 -16.88 30.14 -10.37
CA LEU A 5 -17.66 29.12 -11.08
C LEU A 5 -16.80 28.33 -12.07
N ALA A 6 -15.76 28.95 -12.66
CA ALA A 6 -14.86 28.27 -13.59
C ALA A 6 -13.96 27.21 -12.91
N SER A 7 -13.60 27.36 -11.63
CA SER A 7 -12.84 26.32 -10.90
C SER A 7 -13.71 25.13 -10.47
N ILE A 8 -15.01 25.34 -10.24
CA ILE A 8 -15.96 24.28 -9.93
C ILE A 8 -16.21 23.39 -11.17
N PHE A 9 -16.31 23.99 -12.37
CA PHE A 9 -16.40 23.22 -13.62
C PHE A 9 -15.09 22.50 -13.99
N ALA A 10 -13.93 23.03 -13.58
CA ALA A 10 -12.64 22.36 -13.77
C ALA A 10 -12.48 21.12 -12.85
N SER A 11 -13.09 21.13 -11.65
CA SER A 11 -13.11 19.99 -10.72
C SER A 11 -13.95 18.81 -11.26
N ALA A 12 -15.13 19.10 -11.83
CA ALA A 12 -15.95 18.08 -12.49
C ALA A 12 -15.27 17.44 -13.72
N ASP A 13 -14.49 18.23 -14.48
CA ASP A 13 -13.74 17.74 -15.64
C ASP A 13 -12.46 16.97 -15.24
N LEU A 14 -11.88 17.25 -14.06
CA LEU A 14 -10.77 16.49 -13.46
C LEU A 14 -11.24 15.12 -12.97
N HIS A 15 -12.46 15.03 -12.42
CA HIS A 15 -13.04 13.78 -11.92
C HIS A 15 -13.44 12.83 -13.07
N ARG A 16 -13.98 13.38 -14.17
CA ARG A 16 -14.22 12.63 -15.41
C ARG A 16 -12.92 12.05 -16.02
N LYS A 17 -11.78 12.71 -15.81
CA LYS A 17 -10.45 12.28 -16.29
C LYS A 17 -9.85 11.15 -15.46
N LEU A 18 -10.04 11.15 -14.13
CA LEU A 18 -9.66 10.03 -13.25
C LEU A 18 -10.47 8.76 -13.56
N THR A 19 -11.73 8.89 -13.95
CA THR A 19 -12.59 7.73 -14.29
C THR A 19 -12.17 7.02 -15.59
N ASN A 20 -11.65 7.77 -16.57
CA ASN A 20 -11.08 7.17 -17.80
C ASN A 20 -9.72 6.52 -17.57
N PHE A 21 -9.01 6.94 -16.52
CA PHE A 21 -7.72 6.38 -16.15
C PHE A 21 -7.84 4.91 -15.67
N PHE A 22 -8.95 4.53 -15.04
CA PHE A 22 -9.26 3.13 -14.69
C PHE A 22 -9.65 2.24 -15.89
N LYS A 23 -9.83 2.80 -17.11
CA LYS A 23 -10.27 2.05 -18.30
C LYS A 23 -9.13 1.43 -19.15
N MET A 24 -7.86 1.64 -18.83
CA MET A 24 -6.75 1.18 -19.68
C MET A 24 -6.33 -0.30 -19.48
N GLY A 25 -7.17 -1.14 -18.86
CA GLY A 25 -6.81 -2.49 -18.43
C GLY A 25 -7.43 -3.68 -19.19
N VAL A 26 -8.22 -3.48 -20.24
CA VAL A 26 -8.84 -4.61 -20.97
C VAL A 26 -8.64 -4.45 -22.47
N HIS A 27 -7.60 -5.11 -23.00
CA HIS A 27 -7.56 -5.53 -24.39
C HIS A 27 -7.99 -7.00 -24.44
N ASP A 28 -9.17 -7.25 -25.01
CA ASP A 28 -9.69 -8.59 -25.29
C ASP A 28 -8.87 -9.25 -26.39
N ASP A 29 -8.00 -10.19 -26.02
CA ASP A 29 -7.54 -11.24 -26.94
C ASP A 29 -8.51 -12.42 -26.85
N GLY A 30 -9.16 -12.70 -27.98
CA GLY A 30 -10.39 -13.47 -28.08
C GLY A 30 -10.34 -14.91 -27.56
N VAL A 31 -11.41 -15.27 -26.85
CA VAL A 31 -11.86 -16.65 -26.66
C VAL A 31 -13.35 -16.69 -26.99
N VAL A 32 -13.69 -17.42 -28.06
CA VAL A 32 -15.07 -17.65 -28.51
C VAL A 32 -15.73 -18.66 -27.57
N THR A 33 -16.76 -18.25 -26.84
CA THR A 33 -17.66 -19.18 -26.11
C THR A 33 -19.06 -19.13 -26.72
N GLN A 34 -19.55 -20.32 -27.10
CA GLN A 34 -20.85 -20.57 -27.74
C GLN A 34 -22.03 -20.19 -26.85
N GLU A 35 -23.04 -19.52 -27.44
CA GLU A 35 -24.33 -19.19 -26.82
C GLU A 35 -25.20 -20.43 -26.57
N PRO A 36 -25.97 -20.50 -25.46
CA PRO A 36 -27.03 -21.48 -25.29
C PRO A 36 -28.36 -21.02 -25.92
N GLN A 37 -29.03 -21.99 -26.54
CA GLN A 37 -30.26 -21.86 -27.33
C GLN A 37 -31.49 -21.39 -26.53
N THR A 38 -32.30 -20.58 -27.22
CA THR A 38 -33.61 -20.06 -26.82
C THR A 38 -34.69 -21.15 -26.83
N GLN A 39 -35.50 -21.23 -25.77
CA GLN A 39 -36.81 -21.88 -25.79
C GLN A 39 -37.94 -20.83 -25.68
N GLN A 40 -38.81 -20.84 -26.68
CA GLN A 40 -40.03 -20.04 -26.79
C GLN A 40 -41.10 -20.54 -25.81
N VAL A 41 -41.79 -19.63 -25.11
CA VAL A 41 -43.21 -19.84 -24.76
C VAL A 41 -44.03 -18.54 -24.89
N ARG A 42 -45.07 -18.68 -25.70
CA ARG A 42 -46.25 -17.85 -26.03
C ARG A 42 -46.82 -16.92 -24.95
N ALA A 43 -47.22 -15.73 -25.39
CA ALA A 43 -48.19 -14.84 -24.76
C ALA A 43 -49.66 -15.26 -25.04
N PRO A 44 -50.61 -14.81 -24.19
CA PRO A 44 -51.96 -14.48 -24.64
C PRO A 44 -52.37 -13.03 -24.32
N ALA A 45 -53.29 -12.51 -25.15
CA ALA A 45 -53.80 -11.14 -25.23
C ALA A 45 -55.07 -10.91 -24.33
N PRO A 46 -55.60 -9.67 -24.22
CA PRO A 46 -56.27 -9.13 -23.03
C PRO A 46 -57.80 -9.16 -23.05
N THR A 47 -58.44 -9.03 -21.87
CA THR A 47 -59.81 -8.48 -21.74
C THR A 47 -60.14 -7.94 -20.33
N ALA A 48 -60.52 -6.66 -20.32
CA ALA A 48 -61.67 -6.00 -19.66
C ALA A 48 -61.86 -5.89 -18.13
N ALA A 49 -62.13 -4.62 -17.76
CA ALA A 49 -63.07 -4.09 -16.76
C ALA A 49 -62.65 -3.95 -15.27
N ALA A 50 -62.74 -2.70 -14.80
CA ALA A 50 -62.65 -2.24 -13.41
C ALA A 50 -63.91 -2.62 -12.59
N PRO A 51 -63.87 -2.54 -11.24
CA PRO A 51 -64.33 -1.30 -10.59
C PRO A 51 -63.60 -0.90 -9.29
N THR A 52 -63.77 0.37 -8.92
CA THR A 52 -63.40 1.02 -7.64
C THR A 52 -64.08 0.35 -6.43
N PRO A 53 -63.53 0.50 -5.20
CA PRO A 53 -64.13 1.48 -4.30
C PRO A 53 -63.18 2.21 -3.33
N THR A 54 -63.69 3.36 -2.91
CA THR A 54 -63.33 4.25 -1.80
C THR A 54 -63.22 3.56 -0.42
N THR A 55 -62.22 3.94 0.39
CA THR A 55 -62.43 4.15 1.85
C THR A 55 -61.35 5.03 2.49
N LYS A 56 -61.79 5.99 3.31
CA LYS A 56 -61.01 6.84 4.23
C LYS A 56 -60.62 6.06 5.49
N VAL A 57 -59.41 6.26 6.02
CA VAL A 57 -59.03 6.01 7.43
C VAL A 57 -57.96 7.08 7.77
N SER A 58 -58.32 8.20 8.40
CA SER A 58 -58.40 8.45 9.85
C SER A 58 -57.09 8.21 10.60
N SER A 59 -56.38 9.31 10.82
CA SER A 59 -55.26 9.50 11.72
C SER A 59 -55.62 9.29 13.19
N THR A 60 -54.87 8.45 13.90
CA THR A 60 -54.72 8.56 15.36
C THR A 60 -53.25 8.39 15.72
N VAL A 61 -52.65 9.52 16.10
CA VAL A 61 -51.33 9.62 16.72
C VAL A 61 -51.49 9.17 18.17
N ALA A 62 -50.87 8.05 18.54
CA ALA A 62 -50.68 7.67 19.94
C ALA A 62 -49.22 7.95 20.30
N ALA A 63 -49.03 8.95 21.15
CA ALA A 63 -47.75 9.26 21.78
C ALA A 63 -47.35 8.11 22.69
N ALA A 64 -46.26 7.41 22.35
CA ALA A 64 -45.62 6.46 23.25
C ALA A 64 -44.67 7.24 24.17
N GLN A 65 -45.03 7.29 25.45
CA GLN A 65 -44.22 7.78 26.54
C GLN A 65 -42.99 6.86 26.72
N GLY A 66 -41.87 7.47 27.10
CA GLY A 66 -40.58 6.81 27.19
C GLY A 66 -40.56 5.62 28.14
N GLU A 67 -40.12 4.48 27.63
CA GLU A 67 -39.66 3.35 28.43
C GLU A 67 -38.14 3.48 28.64
N GLY A 68 -37.71 3.34 29.89
CA GLY A 68 -36.30 3.17 30.25
C GLY A 68 -35.71 1.88 29.67
N PRO A 69 -34.40 1.64 29.82
CA PRO A 69 -33.71 0.59 29.08
C PRO A 69 -34.30 -0.78 29.45
N SER A 70 -35.01 -1.38 28.51
CA SER A 70 -35.43 -2.77 28.59
C SER A 70 -34.17 -3.65 28.66
N HIS A 71 -34.16 -4.61 29.58
CA HIS A 71 -33.17 -5.68 29.59
C HIS A 71 -33.33 -6.51 28.30
N GLN A 72 -32.72 -6.06 27.21
CA GLN A 72 -32.56 -6.88 26.01
C GLN A 72 -31.70 -8.09 26.37
N GLN A 73 -32.27 -9.28 26.22
CA GLN A 73 -31.57 -10.54 26.38
C GLN A 73 -30.36 -10.55 25.44
N ALA A 74 -29.17 -10.85 25.96
CA ALA A 74 -27.94 -10.81 25.18
C ALA A 74 -28.06 -11.71 23.94
N GLN A 75 -27.90 -11.13 22.75
CA GLN A 75 -28.07 -11.86 21.51
C GLN A 75 -26.91 -12.85 21.32
N VAL A 76 -27.25 -14.12 21.05
CA VAL A 76 -26.26 -15.17 20.79
C VAL A 76 -26.05 -15.31 19.29
N ARG A 77 -24.79 -15.36 18.86
CA ARG A 77 -24.35 -15.66 17.49
C ARG A 77 -23.47 -16.88 17.49
N VAL A 78 -23.65 -17.75 16.51
CA VAL A 78 -22.94 -19.03 16.42
C VAL A 78 -22.01 -19.01 15.21
N LEU A 79 -20.77 -19.41 15.41
CA LEU A 79 -19.79 -19.68 14.35
C LEU A 79 -19.32 -21.13 14.49
N THR A 80 -19.28 -21.85 13.37
CA THR A 80 -18.90 -23.26 13.34
C THR A 80 -17.42 -23.42 12.97
N LEU A 81 -16.69 -24.24 13.73
CA LEU A 81 -15.27 -24.54 13.54
C LEU A 81 -15.10 -25.82 12.70
N ASN A 82 -14.30 -25.80 11.64
CA ASN A 82 -13.93 -27.02 10.89
C ASN A 82 -12.43 -27.17 10.72
N HIS A 83 -11.98 -28.42 10.59
CA HIS A 83 -10.57 -28.74 10.34
C HIS A 83 -10.06 -28.05 9.07
N LYS A 84 -8.94 -27.31 9.23
CA LYS A 84 -8.22 -26.55 8.20
C LYS A 84 -9.00 -25.39 7.58
N ASP A 85 -10.07 -24.93 8.22
CA ASP A 85 -10.73 -23.69 7.81
C ASP A 85 -9.94 -22.49 8.37
N HIS A 86 -9.30 -21.74 7.47
CA HIS A 86 -8.64 -20.46 7.74
C HIS A 86 -9.44 -19.34 7.08
N LEU A 87 -10.27 -18.68 7.88
CA LEU A 87 -11.31 -17.74 7.43
C LEU A 87 -10.81 -16.29 7.41
N ASP A 88 -9.58 -16.07 6.92
CA ASP A 88 -8.94 -14.73 6.91
C ASP A 88 -9.68 -13.71 6.05
N SER A 89 -10.38 -14.17 5.00
CA SER A 89 -11.15 -13.35 4.07
C SER A 89 -12.67 -13.45 4.27
N THR A 90 -13.13 -14.09 5.35
CA THR A 90 -14.57 -14.18 5.68
C THR A 90 -14.90 -13.13 6.72
N LEU A 91 -15.91 -12.29 6.46
CA LEU A 91 -16.33 -11.26 7.40
C LEU A 91 -17.37 -11.81 8.37
N PHE A 92 -17.11 -11.61 9.66
CA PHE A 92 -18.07 -11.93 10.72
C PHE A 92 -18.23 -10.71 11.64
N ARG A 93 -19.29 -9.92 11.42
CA ARG A 93 -19.55 -8.67 12.15
C ARG A 93 -20.58 -8.87 13.26
N LEU A 94 -20.29 -8.28 14.41
CA LEU A 94 -21.02 -8.45 15.67
C LEU A 94 -21.13 -7.12 16.40
N GLN A 95 -22.02 -7.05 17.39
CA GLN A 95 -22.19 -5.86 18.22
C GLN A 95 -21.73 -6.10 19.66
N LYS A 96 -21.31 -5.03 20.32
CA LYS A 96 -20.96 -5.04 21.74
C LYS A 96 -22.16 -5.51 22.57
N GLY A 97 -21.90 -6.33 23.59
CA GLY A 97 -22.91 -6.95 24.45
C GLY A 97 -23.49 -8.26 23.93
N TRP A 98 -23.22 -8.65 22.68
CA TRP A 98 -23.59 -9.98 22.17
C TRP A 98 -22.67 -11.08 22.72
N ILE A 99 -23.11 -12.32 22.59
CA ILE A 99 -22.33 -13.52 22.91
C ILE A 99 -22.02 -14.26 21.62
N LEU A 100 -20.74 -14.47 21.34
CA LEU A 100 -20.28 -15.33 20.26
C LEU A 100 -20.03 -16.75 20.81
N GLN A 101 -20.74 -17.73 20.28
CA GLN A 101 -20.48 -19.15 20.52
C GLN A 101 -19.72 -19.75 19.35
N LEU A 102 -18.56 -20.35 19.63
CA LEU A 102 -17.81 -21.15 18.67
C LEU A 102 -18.15 -22.62 18.92
N ARG A 103 -18.73 -23.29 17.93
CA ARG A 103 -19.19 -24.68 18.02
C ARG A 103 -18.37 -25.59 17.09
N PRO A 104 -17.99 -26.81 17.50
CA PRO A 104 -17.29 -27.74 16.64
C PRO A 104 -18.22 -28.22 15.52
N GLY A 105 -17.75 -28.13 14.28
CA GLY A 105 -18.43 -28.68 13.11
C GLY A 105 -18.19 -30.19 12.98
N PRO A 106 -18.85 -30.83 11.99
CA PRO A 106 -18.78 -32.29 11.80
C PRO A 106 -17.35 -32.84 11.64
N THR A 107 -16.43 -32.03 11.12
CA THR A 107 -15.03 -32.43 10.88
C THR A 107 -14.19 -32.51 12.16
N LEU A 108 -14.69 -31.96 13.27
CA LEU A 108 -14.01 -31.91 14.57
C LEU A 108 -14.62 -32.87 15.60
N LEU A 109 -15.68 -33.62 15.27
CA LEU A 109 -16.31 -34.58 16.17
C LEU A 109 -15.32 -35.66 16.62
N GLY A 110 -15.31 -35.98 17.92
CA GLY A 110 -14.37 -36.92 18.53
C GLY A 110 -12.92 -36.43 18.62
N ARG A 111 -12.63 -35.17 18.25
CA ARG A 111 -11.31 -34.55 18.42
C ARG A 111 -11.30 -33.66 19.65
N GLN A 112 -10.23 -33.72 20.42
CA GLN A 112 -9.97 -32.73 21.46
C GLN A 112 -9.47 -31.44 20.80
N VAL A 113 -10.16 -30.34 21.06
CA VAL A 113 -9.88 -29.04 20.43
C VAL A 113 -9.71 -28.00 21.52
N SER A 114 -8.67 -27.17 21.43
CA SER A 114 -8.42 -26.08 22.37
C SER A 114 -8.53 -24.76 21.61
N VAL A 115 -9.41 -23.87 22.07
CA VAL A 115 -9.79 -22.65 21.33
C VAL A 115 -9.24 -21.42 22.04
N PHE A 116 -8.65 -20.52 21.27
CA PHE A 116 -8.00 -19.33 21.77
C PHE A 116 -8.53 -18.09 21.07
N THR A 117 -8.66 -16.97 21.80
CA THR A 117 -9.01 -15.66 21.22
C THR A 117 -8.20 -14.54 21.87
N ASN A 118 -7.93 -13.47 21.11
CA ASN A 118 -7.32 -12.26 21.64
C ASN A 118 -8.34 -11.21 22.10
N HIS A 119 -9.64 -11.49 22.03
CA HIS A 119 -10.66 -10.63 22.62
C HIS A 119 -10.59 -10.73 24.16
N PRO A 120 -10.47 -9.60 24.87
CA PRO A 120 -10.32 -9.61 26.33
C PRO A 120 -11.57 -10.16 27.02
N GLU A 121 -11.41 -10.64 28.24
CA GLU A 121 -12.53 -11.14 29.03
C GLU A 121 -13.33 -9.98 29.65
N ARG A 122 -12.63 -8.95 30.12
CA ARG A 122 -13.24 -7.73 30.67
C ARG A 122 -12.66 -6.48 29.99
N PRO A 123 -13.43 -5.38 29.91
CA PRO A 123 -12.95 -4.12 29.32
C PRO A 123 -11.63 -3.62 29.94
N GLU A 124 -11.49 -3.74 31.27
CA GLU A 124 -10.31 -3.30 32.04
C GLU A 124 -9.03 -4.08 31.74
N ASP A 125 -9.11 -5.28 31.15
CA ASP A 125 -7.91 -6.06 30.81
C ASP A 125 -7.16 -5.45 29.61
N GLY A 126 -7.83 -4.59 28.84
CA GLY A 126 -7.32 -3.96 27.62
C GLY A 126 -7.08 -4.94 26.48
N PHE A 127 -6.85 -4.41 25.28
CA PHE A 127 -6.52 -5.21 24.10
C PHE A 127 -5.02 -5.22 23.82
N THR A 128 -4.48 -6.41 23.57
CA THR A 128 -3.14 -6.63 23.01
C THR A 128 -3.25 -7.70 21.95
N ARG A 129 -3.02 -7.33 20.69
CA ARG A 129 -3.22 -8.19 19.50
C ARG A 129 -2.57 -9.57 19.58
N THR A 130 -1.41 -9.66 20.24
CA THR A 130 -0.60 -10.88 20.38
C THR A 130 -0.94 -11.71 21.62
N LYS A 131 -1.77 -11.20 22.55
CA LYS A 131 -2.13 -11.91 23.78
C LYS A 131 -3.43 -12.68 23.55
N TYR A 132 -3.37 -14.00 23.69
CA TYR A 132 -4.53 -14.89 23.57
C TYR A 132 -4.91 -15.48 24.92
N ARG A 133 -6.19 -15.80 25.09
CA ARG A 133 -6.71 -16.55 26.23
C ARG A 133 -7.37 -17.85 25.77
N HIS A 134 -7.16 -18.91 26.55
CA HIS A 134 -7.81 -20.19 26.36
C HIS A 134 -9.29 -20.12 26.78
N LEU A 135 -10.19 -20.62 25.94
CA LEU A 135 -11.62 -20.65 26.21
C LEU A 135 -12.03 -21.99 26.82
N GLN A 136 -12.95 -21.94 27.79
CA GLN A 136 -13.45 -23.14 28.47
C GLN A 136 -14.69 -23.69 27.76
N TRP A 137 -14.66 -25.00 27.49
CA TRP A 137 -15.79 -25.71 26.88
C TRP A 137 -16.99 -25.78 27.82
N LYS A 138 -18.16 -25.53 27.24
CA LYS A 138 -19.48 -25.66 27.83
C LYS A 138 -20.30 -26.64 27.00
N SER A 139 -21.37 -27.18 27.57
CA SER A 139 -22.28 -28.09 26.88
C SER A 139 -23.72 -27.70 27.15
N ASP A 140 -24.54 -27.66 26.09
CA ASP A 140 -25.99 -27.53 26.20
C ASP A 140 -26.67 -28.85 26.62
N SER A 141 -25.92 -29.97 26.65
CA SER A 141 -26.43 -31.32 26.92
C SER A 141 -26.08 -31.79 28.33
N HIS A 142 -27.02 -32.49 28.96
CA HIS A 142 -26.75 -33.23 30.20
C HIS A 142 -25.96 -34.52 29.93
N ASN A 143 -25.86 -34.97 28.68
CA ASN A 143 -25.10 -36.15 28.30
C ASN A 143 -23.62 -35.77 28.06
N LYS A 144 -22.73 -36.27 28.91
CA LYS A 144 -21.28 -35.95 28.88
C LYS A 144 -20.53 -36.42 27.62
N GLY A 145 -21.14 -37.28 26.80
CA GLY A 145 -20.54 -37.78 25.55
C GLY A 145 -21.12 -37.18 24.27
N ASP A 146 -21.94 -36.12 24.38
CA ASP A 146 -22.54 -35.45 23.22
C ASP A 146 -21.68 -34.27 22.75
N ASP A 147 -20.71 -34.57 21.90
CA ASP A 147 -19.80 -33.57 21.31
C ASP A 147 -20.54 -32.52 20.46
N THR A 148 -21.76 -32.80 19.99
CA THR A 148 -22.55 -31.89 19.15
C THR A 148 -23.14 -30.72 19.93
N ALA A 149 -23.25 -30.87 21.25
CA ALA A 149 -23.74 -29.84 22.15
C ALA A 149 -22.63 -28.97 22.75
N LEU A 150 -21.36 -29.23 22.40
CA LEU A 150 -20.22 -28.48 22.91
C LEU A 150 -20.12 -27.09 22.26
N TYR A 151 -19.75 -26.10 23.06
CA TYR A 151 -19.44 -24.76 22.59
C TYR A 151 -18.45 -24.07 23.53
N VAL A 152 -17.68 -23.14 22.99
CA VAL A 152 -17.03 -22.10 23.81
C VAL A 152 -17.72 -20.78 23.55
N GLU A 153 -17.69 -19.88 24.54
CA GLU A 153 -18.36 -18.58 24.41
C GLU A 153 -17.40 -17.41 24.64
N VAL A 154 -17.67 -16.31 23.95
CA VAL A 154 -16.99 -15.02 24.06
C VAL A 154 -18.05 -13.94 24.22
N THR A 155 -18.11 -13.33 25.39
CA THR A 155 -18.90 -12.10 25.59
C THR A 155 -18.17 -10.93 24.96
N LEU A 156 -18.85 -10.19 24.08
CA LEU A 156 -18.22 -9.12 23.30
C LEU A 156 -18.26 -7.81 24.08
N VAL A 157 -17.15 -7.44 24.71
CA VAL A 157 -17.08 -6.34 25.70
C VAL A 157 -16.51 -5.05 25.12
N MET A 158 -15.84 -5.10 23.98
CA MET A 158 -15.26 -3.92 23.33
C MET A 158 -15.28 -4.02 21.80
N ALA A 159 -15.30 -2.87 21.15
CA ALA A 159 -15.24 -2.77 19.69
C ALA A 159 -13.82 -2.97 19.16
N GLY A 160 -13.69 -3.44 17.92
CA GLY A 160 -12.40 -3.68 17.26
C GLY A 160 -12.38 -4.94 16.40
N SER A 161 -11.17 -5.34 16.03
CA SER A 161 -10.89 -6.58 15.30
C SER A 161 -10.26 -7.60 16.22
N PHE A 162 -10.83 -8.80 16.24
CA PHE A 162 -10.37 -9.89 17.07
C PHE A 162 -10.16 -11.16 16.25
N HIS A 163 -9.18 -11.93 16.67
CA HIS A 163 -8.76 -13.15 16.03
C HIS A 163 -8.99 -14.32 16.98
N TYR A 164 -9.41 -15.45 16.41
CA TYR A 164 -9.43 -16.73 17.10
C TYR A 164 -8.68 -17.78 16.29
N TYR A 165 -8.16 -18.79 16.99
CA TYR A 165 -7.63 -20.00 16.39
C TYR A 165 -7.87 -21.17 17.32
N PHE A 166 -7.69 -22.38 16.79
CA PHE A 166 -7.76 -23.59 17.62
C PHE A 166 -6.71 -24.62 17.22
N THR A 167 -6.32 -25.45 18.16
CA THR A 167 -5.31 -26.50 18.03
C THR A 167 -5.86 -27.84 18.50
N TYR A 168 -5.17 -28.94 18.19
CA TYR A 168 -5.49 -30.29 18.72
C TYR A 168 -4.70 -30.65 19.97
N ASP A 169 -3.57 -29.98 20.19
CA ASP A 169 -2.86 -30.01 21.46
C ASP A 169 -3.25 -28.78 22.27
N ASP A 170 -3.20 -28.84 23.59
CA ASP A 170 -3.35 -27.67 24.48
C ASP A 170 -2.19 -26.65 24.34
N SER A 171 -1.46 -26.71 23.22
CA SER A 171 -0.35 -25.81 22.96
C SER A 171 -0.88 -24.46 22.46
N GLU A 172 -0.44 -23.38 23.08
CA GLU A 172 -0.70 -22.00 22.64
C GLU A 172 0.11 -21.61 21.38
N ASN A 173 0.65 -22.60 20.66
CA ASN A 173 1.46 -22.34 19.48
C ASN A 173 0.55 -22.12 18.27
N LYS A 174 0.39 -20.84 17.90
CA LYS A 174 -0.38 -20.41 16.72
C LYS A 174 0.08 -21.09 15.42
N ASP A 175 1.36 -21.46 15.29
CA ASP A 175 1.88 -22.12 14.09
C ASP A 175 1.33 -23.55 13.91
N LYS A 176 0.75 -24.12 14.95
CA LYS A 176 0.05 -25.42 14.92
C LYS A 176 -1.46 -25.29 14.74
N ALA A 177 -1.97 -24.07 14.51
CA ALA A 177 -3.40 -23.83 14.35
C ALA A 177 -4.00 -24.76 13.28
N GLN A 178 -5.08 -25.43 13.65
CA GLN A 178 -5.84 -26.33 12.80
C GLN A 178 -7.05 -25.63 12.16
N GLY A 179 -7.22 -24.34 12.44
CA GLY A 179 -8.18 -23.43 11.85
C GLY A 179 -8.14 -22.10 12.59
N SER A 180 -8.57 -21.04 11.91
CA SER A 180 -8.51 -19.67 12.44
C SER A 180 -9.49 -18.76 11.72
N GLY A 181 -9.76 -17.59 12.30
CA GLY A 181 -10.57 -16.57 11.66
C GLY A 181 -10.63 -15.29 12.47
N PHE A 182 -11.32 -14.32 11.90
CA PHE A 182 -11.57 -13.03 12.53
C PHE A 182 -13.06 -12.85 12.83
N PHE A 183 -13.33 -12.05 13.86
CA PHE A 183 -14.63 -11.45 14.07
C PHE A 183 -14.43 -9.98 14.44
N LEU A 184 -15.34 -9.15 13.94
CA LEU A 184 -15.34 -7.71 14.15
C LEU A 184 -16.46 -7.36 15.10
N VAL A 185 -16.15 -6.53 16.10
CA VAL A 185 -17.15 -5.94 16.98
C VAL A 185 -17.27 -4.48 16.61
N ASP A 186 -18.44 -4.10 16.12
CA ASP A 186 -18.71 -2.76 15.63
C ASP A 186 -18.76 -1.72 16.76
N PRO A 187 -18.23 -0.50 16.55
CA PRO A 187 -18.29 0.58 17.53
C PRO A 187 -19.72 1.06 17.72
N THR A 188 -20.03 1.46 18.95
CA THR A 188 -21.29 2.12 19.28
C THR A 188 -21.13 3.63 19.13
N LEU A 189 -21.73 4.20 18.09
CA LEU A 189 -21.66 5.63 17.81
C LEU A 189 -22.70 6.37 18.66
N ILE A 190 -22.25 7.25 19.55
CA ILE A 190 -23.11 7.98 20.49
C ILE A 190 -23.08 9.48 20.19
N VAL A 191 -24.26 10.10 20.01
CA VAL A 191 -24.46 11.52 19.76
C VAL A 191 -25.34 12.16 20.84
N GLY A 192 -25.23 13.48 21.02
CA GLY A 192 -25.95 14.21 22.07
C GLY A 192 -25.66 13.64 23.47
N THR A 193 -26.71 13.49 24.27
CA THR A 193 -26.62 13.00 25.65
C THR A 193 -26.31 11.51 25.73
N ASN A 194 -27.01 10.66 24.96
CA ASN A 194 -26.74 9.23 24.90
C ASN A 194 -27.47 8.50 23.74
N GLU A 195 -27.69 9.18 22.61
CA GLU A 195 -28.43 8.60 21.48
C GLU A 195 -27.50 7.77 20.60
N VAL A 196 -27.91 6.56 20.25
CA VAL A 196 -27.14 5.66 19.39
C VAL A 196 -27.42 5.97 17.92
N LEU A 197 -26.40 6.41 17.20
CA LEU A 197 -26.43 6.55 15.75
C LEU A 197 -26.09 5.18 15.11
N GLN A 198 -27.06 4.59 14.42
CA GLN A 198 -26.81 3.36 13.67
C GLN A 198 -25.84 3.63 12.51
N GLN A 199 -24.90 2.71 12.25
CA GLN A 199 -23.87 2.91 11.22
C GLN A 199 -24.49 3.05 9.82
N ASP A 200 -25.55 2.30 9.53
CA ASP A 200 -26.30 2.40 8.27
C ASP A 200 -27.02 3.75 8.08
N CYS A 201 -27.14 4.55 9.15
CA CYS A 201 -27.74 5.88 9.12
C CYS A 201 -26.71 7.00 9.04
N VAL A 202 -25.41 6.69 8.88
CA VAL A 202 -24.37 7.73 8.76
C VAL A 202 -24.57 8.51 7.45
N GLN A 203 -24.72 9.82 7.58
CA GLN A 203 -24.78 10.79 6.50
C GLN A 203 -23.61 11.74 6.68
N CYS A 204 -22.54 11.51 5.93
CA CYS A 204 -21.27 12.19 6.11
C CYS A 204 -20.99 13.22 5.01
N GLN A 205 -20.65 14.45 5.39
CA GLN A 205 -20.17 15.47 4.46
C GLN A 205 -18.66 15.68 4.61
N THR A 206 -17.92 15.54 3.50
CA THR A 206 -16.49 15.87 3.47
C THR A 206 -16.27 17.36 3.27
N VAL A 207 -15.38 17.95 4.06
CA VAL A 207 -14.92 19.34 3.93
C VAL A 207 -13.41 19.38 3.74
N LEU A 208 -12.95 20.21 2.80
CA LEU A 208 -11.52 20.51 2.65
C LEU A 208 -11.14 21.51 3.75
N SER A 209 -10.49 21.02 4.81
CA SER A 209 -10.20 21.80 6.02
C SER A 209 -9.48 23.10 5.73
N LYS A 210 -8.51 23.11 4.81
CA LYS A 210 -7.80 24.32 4.37
C LYS A 210 -8.71 25.42 3.80
N ASN A 211 -9.88 25.06 3.26
CA ASN A 211 -10.85 26.01 2.71
C ASN A 211 -11.86 26.51 3.76
N LEU A 212 -11.81 26.03 5.01
CA LEU A 212 -12.66 26.52 6.11
C LEU A 212 -12.16 27.85 6.68
N GLY A 213 -10.99 28.35 6.26
CA GLY A 213 -10.42 29.59 6.75
C GLY A 213 -10.02 29.51 8.24
N PRO A 214 -9.91 30.67 8.92
CA PRO A 214 -9.54 30.72 10.33
C PRO A 214 -10.52 29.97 11.23
N LEU A 215 -10.03 29.35 12.31
CA LEU A 215 -10.82 28.51 13.21
C LEU A 215 -12.11 29.17 13.74
N PRO A 216 -12.15 30.48 14.07
CA PRO A 216 -13.38 31.13 14.54
C PRO A 216 -14.55 31.08 13.55
N ASP A 217 -14.27 30.99 12.24
CA ASP A 217 -15.29 30.95 11.21
C ASP A 217 -15.85 29.54 10.97
N TRP A 218 -15.18 28.51 11.50
CA TRP A 218 -15.52 27.11 11.21
C TRP A 218 -16.94 26.77 11.64
N GLU A 219 -17.36 27.20 12.84
CA GLU A 219 -18.70 26.90 13.35
C GLU A 219 -19.78 27.36 12.38
N GLN A 220 -19.74 28.63 11.97
CA GLN A 220 -20.72 29.18 11.03
C GLN A 220 -20.70 28.46 9.68
N ARG A 221 -19.51 28.10 9.18
CA ARG A 221 -19.36 27.41 7.88
C ARG A 221 -19.88 25.97 7.94
N LEU A 222 -19.62 25.27 9.04
CA LEU A 222 -20.05 23.88 9.25
C LEU A 222 -21.54 23.77 9.60
N GLN A 223 -22.14 24.83 10.12
CA GLN A 223 -23.58 24.88 10.42
C GLN A 223 -24.43 24.54 9.19
N VAL A 224 -24.00 24.90 7.98
CA VAL A 224 -24.71 24.56 6.73
C VAL A 224 -24.89 23.05 6.57
N ALA A 225 -23.89 22.25 6.91
CA ALA A 225 -23.96 20.79 6.83
C ALA A 225 -24.94 20.22 7.85
N HIS A 226 -24.93 20.76 9.08
CA HIS A 226 -25.89 20.40 10.12
C HIS A 226 -27.33 20.73 9.69
N GLU A 227 -27.59 21.94 9.20
CA GLU A 227 -28.91 22.38 8.75
C GLU A 227 -29.39 21.62 7.50
N SER A 228 -28.46 21.07 6.71
CA SER A 228 -28.76 20.20 5.57
C SER A 228 -29.11 18.75 5.97
N GLY A 229 -29.00 18.40 7.26
CA GLY A 229 -29.36 17.09 7.80
C GLY A 229 -28.24 16.06 7.83
N TYR A 230 -26.98 16.45 7.56
CA TYR A 230 -25.85 15.54 7.79
C TYR A 230 -25.65 15.29 9.28
N ASN A 231 -25.21 14.08 9.65
CA ASN A 231 -24.94 13.69 11.02
C ASN A 231 -23.46 13.35 11.28
N MET A 232 -22.60 13.55 10.27
CA MET A 232 -21.16 13.40 10.39
C MET A 232 -20.41 14.37 9.46
N ILE A 233 -19.30 14.97 9.93
CA ILE A 233 -18.34 15.68 9.09
C ILE A 233 -17.06 14.87 8.95
N HIS A 234 -16.59 14.75 7.72
CA HIS A 234 -15.24 14.29 7.41
C HIS A 234 -14.35 15.50 7.10
N PHE A 235 -13.31 15.71 7.91
CA PHE A 235 -12.28 16.72 7.68
C PHE A 235 -11.09 16.07 6.96
N THR A 236 -10.67 16.62 5.82
CA THR A 236 -9.30 16.36 5.33
C THR A 236 -8.28 16.76 6.41
N PRO A 237 -7.01 16.31 6.33
CA PRO A 237 -6.04 16.58 7.38
C PRO A 237 -5.99 18.06 7.79
N ILE A 238 -5.95 18.30 9.10
CA ILE A 238 -5.95 19.63 9.73
C ILE A 238 -4.54 20.08 10.16
N GLN A 239 -3.54 19.25 9.88
CA GLN A 239 -2.15 19.45 10.24
C GLN A 239 -1.46 20.52 9.38
N GLU A 240 -0.29 20.99 9.79
CA GLU A 240 0.55 21.89 9.01
C GLU A 240 0.91 21.25 7.66
N LEU A 241 0.62 21.97 6.58
CA LEU A 241 0.82 21.50 5.20
C LEU A 241 2.22 21.88 4.70
N GLY A 242 2.72 21.10 3.74
CA GLY A 242 3.96 21.37 3.03
C GLY A 242 3.84 22.45 1.96
N ASP A 243 4.95 22.73 1.28
CA ASP A 243 5.11 23.81 0.30
C ASP A 243 4.17 23.66 -0.91
N SER A 244 3.77 22.43 -1.25
CA SER A 244 2.79 22.19 -2.33
C SER A 244 1.37 22.65 -1.98
N ASN A 245 1.12 22.95 -0.69
CA ASN A 245 -0.20 23.21 -0.12
C ASN A 245 -1.22 22.07 -0.39
N SER A 246 -0.74 20.86 -0.63
CA SER A 246 -1.57 19.65 -0.70
C SER A 246 -2.07 19.29 0.69
N SER A 247 -3.36 18.94 0.81
CA SER A 247 -3.95 18.54 2.10
C SER A 247 -3.37 17.24 2.65
N TYR A 248 -2.68 16.44 1.82
CA TYR A 248 -2.10 15.15 2.19
C TYR A 248 -0.57 15.18 2.29
N SER A 249 0.09 16.25 1.83
CA SER A 249 1.53 16.46 2.06
C SER A 249 1.73 17.24 3.36
N LEU A 250 1.85 16.51 4.46
CA LEU A 250 1.95 17.10 5.81
C LEU A 250 3.39 17.48 6.13
N LYS A 251 3.61 18.72 6.53
CA LYS A 251 4.91 19.22 6.97
C LYS A 251 5.20 18.86 8.42
N ASP A 252 4.20 18.96 9.29
CA ASP A 252 4.28 18.58 10.70
C ASP A 252 2.95 17.99 11.17
N GLN A 253 2.96 16.70 11.47
CA GLN A 253 1.78 15.94 11.91
C GLN A 253 1.25 16.39 13.28
N HIS A 254 2.05 17.13 14.06
CA HIS A 254 1.74 17.55 15.43
C HIS A 254 1.53 19.06 15.57
N LYS A 255 1.41 19.79 14.45
CA LYS A 255 1.02 21.20 14.45
C LYS A 255 -0.26 21.39 13.67
N LEU A 256 -1.11 22.29 14.17
CA LEU A 256 -2.31 22.71 13.47
C LEU A 256 -1.92 23.57 12.26
N ASN A 257 -2.66 23.49 11.17
CA ASN A 257 -2.42 24.31 9.99
C ASN A 257 -2.43 25.82 10.33
N ILE A 258 -1.40 26.52 9.87
CA ILE A 258 -1.23 27.97 10.06
C ILE A 258 -2.36 28.78 9.43
N GLU A 259 -3.04 28.25 8.41
CA GLU A 259 -4.18 28.92 7.76
C GLU A 259 -5.40 29.05 8.68
N PHE A 260 -5.43 28.31 9.81
CA PHE A 260 -6.52 28.38 10.79
C PHE A 260 -6.29 29.47 11.85
N GLN A 261 -5.13 30.11 11.84
CA GLN A 261 -4.72 31.13 12.80
C GLN A 261 -5.27 32.51 12.44
N ILE A 262 -5.38 33.40 13.43
CA ILE A 262 -5.62 34.83 13.22
C ILE A 262 -4.48 35.65 13.85
N PRO A 263 -4.24 36.90 13.39
CA PRO A 263 -3.31 37.79 14.09
C PRO A 263 -3.71 37.90 15.57
N ASP A 264 -2.71 37.82 16.45
CA ASP A 264 -2.84 37.98 17.92
C ASP A 264 -3.58 36.88 18.68
N ASN A 265 -3.99 35.78 18.03
CA ASN A 265 -4.56 34.61 18.72
C ASN A 265 -4.10 33.29 18.08
N GLU A 266 -3.42 32.46 18.86
CA GLU A 266 -2.94 31.15 18.43
C GLU A 266 -3.92 30.06 18.87
N PHE A 267 -4.48 29.36 17.90
CA PHE A 267 -5.31 28.20 18.09
C PHE A 267 -4.48 26.93 18.07
N THR A 268 -4.88 26.02 18.93
CA THR A 268 -4.34 24.69 19.04
C THR A 268 -5.41 23.69 18.62
N PHE A 269 -4.99 22.45 18.52
CA PHE A 269 -5.91 21.35 18.37
C PHE A 269 -6.88 21.18 19.57
N ASP A 270 -6.56 21.68 20.77
CA ASP A 270 -7.52 21.68 21.89
C ASP A 270 -8.72 22.58 21.57
N ASP A 271 -8.52 23.69 20.84
CA ASP A 271 -9.59 24.58 20.38
C ASP A 271 -10.47 23.88 19.32
N VAL A 272 -9.86 23.08 18.44
CA VAL A 272 -10.60 22.22 17.51
C VAL A 272 -11.44 21.20 18.29
N GLU A 273 -10.87 20.58 19.34
CA GLU A 273 -11.59 19.62 20.19
C GLU A 273 -12.81 20.25 20.87
N VAL A 274 -12.74 21.52 21.28
CA VAL A 274 -13.89 22.26 21.82
C VAL A 274 -15.03 22.35 20.80
N LEU A 275 -14.73 22.71 19.54
CA LEU A 275 -15.72 22.76 18.48
C LEU A 275 -16.31 21.37 18.18
N ILE A 276 -15.46 20.34 18.09
CA ILE A 276 -15.92 18.97 17.84
C ILE A 276 -16.84 18.45 18.96
N LYS A 277 -16.53 18.76 20.23
CA LYS A 277 -17.39 18.43 21.37
C LYS A 277 -18.73 19.15 21.27
N LYS A 278 -18.74 20.43 20.88
CA LYS A 278 -19.95 21.21 20.67
C LYS A 278 -20.83 20.59 19.57
N MET A 279 -20.25 20.26 18.41
CA MET A 279 -20.96 19.58 17.31
C MET A 279 -21.60 18.26 17.77
N LYS A 280 -20.86 17.45 18.55
CA LYS A 280 -21.39 16.18 19.07
C LYS A 280 -22.59 16.38 20.00
N GLN A 281 -22.50 17.35 20.91
CA GLN A 281 -23.49 17.56 21.96
C GLN A 281 -24.72 18.32 21.48
N GLU A 282 -24.50 19.44 20.79
CA GLU A 282 -25.56 20.37 20.38
C GLU A 282 -26.17 19.99 19.03
N TRP A 283 -25.35 19.59 18.07
CA TRP A 283 -25.81 19.29 16.69
C TRP A 283 -26.07 17.80 16.46
N LYS A 284 -25.78 16.96 17.47
CA LYS A 284 -25.82 15.49 17.36
C LYS A 284 -25.00 14.97 16.17
N MET A 285 -23.88 15.65 15.90
CA MET A 285 -23.06 15.42 14.71
C MET A 285 -21.69 14.89 15.09
N LEU A 286 -21.30 13.75 14.53
CA LEU A 286 -19.97 13.18 14.72
C LEU A 286 -18.95 13.79 13.76
N SER A 287 -17.69 13.44 13.95
CA SER A 287 -16.59 13.92 13.11
C SER A 287 -15.55 12.84 12.92
N LEU A 288 -14.94 12.80 11.74
CA LEU A 288 -13.75 12.01 11.47
C LEU A 288 -12.75 12.82 10.65
N THR A 289 -11.49 12.39 10.67
CA THR A 289 -10.45 13.01 9.84
C THR A 289 -9.54 11.97 9.20
N ASP A 290 -8.93 12.32 8.09
CA ASP A 290 -7.88 11.52 7.46
C ASP A 290 -6.65 11.38 8.37
N ILE A 291 -6.06 10.17 8.38
CA ILE A 291 -4.67 9.99 8.78
C ILE A 291 -3.80 9.58 7.60
N VAL A 292 -2.64 10.23 7.49
CA VAL A 292 -1.67 9.96 6.44
C VAL A 292 -0.48 9.19 7.03
N LEU A 293 -0.42 7.89 6.75
CA LEU A 293 0.62 7.00 7.29
C LEU A 293 1.73 6.71 6.27
N ASN A 294 1.50 6.94 4.98
CA ASN A 294 2.37 6.45 3.91
C ASN A 294 3.55 7.40 3.59
N HIS A 295 3.36 8.69 3.83
CA HIS A 295 4.26 9.75 3.37
C HIS A 295 4.20 11.00 4.26
N THR A 296 5.17 11.89 4.07
CA THR A 296 5.23 13.24 4.67
C THR A 296 5.80 14.21 3.61
N ALA A 297 5.65 15.51 3.80
CA ALA A 297 6.22 16.51 2.90
C ALA A 297 7.75 16.39 2.80
N ASN A 298 8.31 16.71 1.63
CA ASN A 298 9.75 16.54 1.36
C ASN A 298 10.64 17.37 2.31
N GLU A 299 10.16 18.55 2.69
CA GLU A 299 10.83 19.58 3.48
C GLU A 299 10.51 19.51 4.98
N THR A 300 9.80 18.47 5.41
CA THR A 300 9.47 18.23 6.82
C THR A 300 10.72 18.37 7.71
N PRO A 301 10.72 19.25 8.73
CA PRO A 301 11.94 19.59 9.48
C PRO A 301 12.61 18.41 10.16
N TRP A 302 11.81 17.48 10.73
CA TRP A 302 12.35 16.34 11.45
C TRP A 302 13.10 15.34 10.56
N LEU A 303 12.93 15.39 9.23
CA LEU A 303 13.72 14.58 8.30
C LEU A 303 15.20 14.95 8.29
N GLN A 304 15.56 16.17 8.72
CA GLN A 304 16.96 16.56 8.86
C GLN A 304 17.67 15.80 9.99
N GLU A 305 16.92 15.50 11.06
CA GLU A 305 17.40 14.78 12.24
C GLU A 305 17.22 13.27 12.11
N HIS A 306 16.13 12.85 11.45
CA HIS A 306 15.70 11.46 11.32
C HIS A 306 15.53 10.99 9.86
N PRO A 307 16.54 11.15 8.99
CA PRO A 307 16.43 10.75 7.59
C PRO A 307 16.26 9.23 7.41
N GLU A 308 16.59 8.41 8.40
CA GLU A 308 16.37 6.97 8.41
C GLU A 308 14.88 6.56 8.35
N SER A 309 13.99 7.51 8.63
CA SER A 309 12.53 7.34 8.61
C SER A 309 11.94 7.29 7.20
N THR A 310 12.73 7.52 6.16
CA THR A 310 12.30 7.39 4.75
C THR A 310 13.08 6.28 4.05
N TYR A 311 12.59 5.84 2.89
CA TYR A 311 13.41 5.04 1.98
C TYR A 311 14.45 5.97 1.33
N ASN A 312 15.74 5.70 1.52
CA ASN A 312 16.82 6.52 0.97
C ASN A 312 18.02 5.68 0.50
N CYS A 313 18.96 6.31 -0.21
CA CYS A 313 20.12 5.60 -0.77
C CYS A 313 21.10 5.03 0.28
N ASN A 314 20.96 5.39 1.57
CA ASN A 314 21.77 4.84 2.65
C ASN A 314 21.15 3.57 3.25
N ASN A 315 19.87 3.61 3.63
CA ASN A 315 19.18 2.48 4.27
C ASN A 315 18.51 1.52 3.28
N SER A 316 18.38 1.93 2.01
CA SER A 316 17.76 1.17 0.92
C SER A 316 18.68 1.21 -0.31
N PRO A 317 19.87 0.56 -0.26
CA PRO A 317 20.88 0.67 -1.32
C PRO A 317 20.39 0.20 -2.69
N HIS A 318 19.42 -0.71 -2.75
CA HIS A 318 18.77 -1.16 -3.98
C HIS A 318 18.12 -0.04 -4.80
N LEU A 319 17.86 1.11 -4.18
CA LEU A 319 17.33 2.30 -4.86
C LEU A 319 18.41 3.15 -5.55
N ARG A 320 19.70 2.92 -5.31
CA ARG A 320 20.80 3.70 -5.90
C ARG A 320 20.75 3.74 -7.44
N PRO A 321 20.57 2.61 -8.16
CA PRO A 321 20.45 2.65 -9.63
C PRO A 321 19.23 3.45 -10.11
N ALA A 322 18.12 3.41 -9.37
CA ALA A 322 16.91 4.16 -9.70
C ALA A 322 17.06 5.66 -9.42
N TYR A 323 17.74 6.03 -8.33
CA TYR A 323 18.10 7.42 -8.05
C TYR A 323 19.00 7.99 -9.16
N LEU A 324 20.04 7.25 -9.57
CA LEU A 324 20.92 7.70 -10.65
C LEU A 324 20.16 7.88 -11.97
N LEU A 325 19.21 6.99 -12.28
CA LEU A 325 18.30 7.15 -13.42
C LEU A 325 17.42 8.41 -13.29
N ASP A 326 16.88 8.70 -12.10
CA ASP A 326 16.09 9.91 -11.84
C ASP A 326 16.92 11.18 -12.09
N ARG A 327 18.20 11.18 -11.67
CA ARG A 327 19.12 12.28 -11.95
C ARG A 327 19.41 12.45 -13.43
N VAL A 328 19.63 11.37 -14.18
CA VAL A 328 19.77 11.44 -15.64
C VAL A 328 18.56 12.10 -16.31
N LEU A 329 17.35 11.76 -15.87
CA LEU A 329 16.10 12.33 -16.40
C LEU A 329 15.94 13.82 -16.02
N HIS A 330 16.39 14.20 -14.82
CA HIS A 330 16.46 15.61 -14.40
C HIS A 330 17.44 16.41 -15.26
N HIS A 331 18.66 15.91 -15.46
CA HIS A 331 19.66 16.55 -16.34
C HIS A 331 19.16 16.68 -17.78
N MET A 332 18.49 15.65 -18.31
CA MET A 332 17.82 15.74 -19.61
C MET A 332 16.77 16.86 -19.63
N THR A 333 15.97 17.00 -18.58
CA THR A 333 14.98 18.08 -18.45
C THR A 333 15.66 19.45 -18.54
N LEU A 334 16.74 19.66 -17.77
CA LEU A 334 17.50 20.91 -17.79
C LEU A 334 18.08 21.22 -19.19
N GLU A 335 18.68 20.23 -19.87
CA GLU A 335 19.23 20.43 -21.21
C GLU A 335 18.15 20.73 -22.26
N VAL A 336 16.96 20.11 -22.14
CA VAL A 336 15.83 20.39 -23.02
C VAL A 336 15.28 21.79 -22.77
N MET A 337 15.19 22.22 -21.51
CA MET A 337 14.79 23.59 -21.15
C MET A 337 15.73 24.64 -21.70
N ASP A 338 17.04 24.38 -21.69
CA ASP A 338 18.07 25.24 -22.29
C ASP A 338 18.06 25.23 -23.83
N GLY A 339 17.23 24.38 -24.46
CA GLY A 339 17.10 24.28 -25.91
C GLY A 339 18.24 23.52 -26.59
N LYS A 340 19.12 22.84 -25.85
CA LYS A 340 20.31 22.14 -26.39
C LYS A 340 19.95 20.99 -27.35
N TRP A 341 18.73 20.48 -27.26
CA TRP A 341 18.25 19.34 -28.06
C TRP A 341 17.37 19.72 -29.24
N LYS A 342 17.17 21.02 -29.49
CA LYS A 342 16.28 21.50 -30.57
C LYS A 342 16.70 20.99 -31.95
N ASP A 343 18.00 21.00 -32.23
CA ASP A 343 18.56 20.53 -33.52
C ASP A 343 18.47 19.01 -33.68
N ARG A 344 18.21 18.30 -32.59
CA ARG A 344 17.98 16.84 -32.55
C ARG A 344 16.48 16.49 -32.45
N GLY A 345 15.59 17.47 -32.65
CA GLY A 345 14.15 17.26 -32.71
C GLY A 345 13.42 17.31 -31.36
N ILE A 346 14.07 17.74 -30.26
CA ILE A 346 13.41 17.91 -28.96
C ILE A 346 13.35 19.41 -28.62
N PRO A 347 12.21 20.08 -28.88
CA PRO A 347 12.02 21.48 -28.52
C PRO A 347 11.76 21.67 -27.02
N VAL A 348 11.89 22.90 -26.54
CA VAL A 348 11.49 23.34 -25.18
C VAL A 348 9.98 23.15 -24.90
N ALA A 349 9.18 22.94 -25.95
CA ALA A 349 7.73 22.74 -25.87
C ALA A 349 7.30 21.52 -26.69
N ILE A 350 6.90 20.44 -26.02
CA ILE A 350 6.49 19.18 -26.62
C ILE A 350 5.04 19.28 -27.11
N LYS A 351 4.85 19.30 -28.43
CA LYS A 351 3.52 19.48 -29.06
C LYS A 351 3.10 18.38 -30.04
N GLU A 352 3.97 17.43 -30.32
CA GLU A 352 3.77 16.44 -31.39
C GLU A 352 4.44 15.11 -31.01
N GLU A 353 3.92 14.00 -31.52
CA GLU A 353 4.44 12.65 -31.23
C GLU A 353 5.89 12.47 -31.70
N LYS A 354 6.29 13.14 -32.79
CA LYS A 354 7.68 13.12 -33.29
C LYS A 354 8.70 13.61 -32.25
N HIS A 355 8.30 14.54 -31.37
CA HIS A 355 9.16 15.02 -30.29
C HIS A 355 9.34 13.95 -29.21
N ILE A 356 8.30 13.14 -28.93
CA ILE A 356 8.37 12.03 -27.98
C ILE A 356 9.28 10.91 -28.53
N GLU A 357 9.20 10.62 -29.83
CA GLU A 357 10.14 9.66 -30.45
C GLU A 357 11.58 10.19 -30.43
N ALA A 358 11.80 11.50 -30.61
CA ALA A 358 13.13 12.10 -30.44
C ALA A 358 13.64 11.97 -28.99
N VAL A 359 12.78 12.17 -27.98
CA VAL A 359 13.10 11.92 -26.57
C VAL A 359 13.51 10.47 -26.32
N LYS A 360 12.75 9.51 -26.85
CA LYS A 360 13.07 8.07 -26.77
C LYS A 360 14.46 7.77 -27.33
N ASN A 361 14.75 8.30 -28.52
CA ASN A 361 16.05 8.11 -29.18
C ASN A 361 17.20 8.73 -28.38
N ALA A 362 17.00 9.91 -27.79
CA ALA A 362 17.99 10.55 -26.92
C ALA A 362 18.23 9.74 -25.64
N LEU A 363 17.18 9.19 -25.02
CA LEU A 363 17.30 8.35 -23.83
C LEU A 363 18.14 7.11 -24.11
N HIS A 364 17.83 6.36 -25.17
CA HIS A 364 18.54 5.11 -25.50
C HIS A 364 19.98 5.34 -25.96
N ASN A 365 20.23 6.34 -26.79
CA ASN A 365 21.51 6.46 -27.49
C ASN A 365 22.49 7.43 -26.83
N TYR A 366 22.03 8.32 -25.94
CA TYR A 366 22.87 9.33 -25.32
C TYR A 366 22.81 9.30 -23.79
N PHE A 367 21.62 9.43 -23.18
CA PHE A 367 21.52 9.61 -21.72
C PHE A 367 21.77 8.33 -20.92
N LEU A 368 21.09 7.21 -21.24
CA LEU A 368 21.26 5.96 -20.51
C LEU A 368 22.67 5.35 -20.61
N PRO A 369 23.37 5.38 -21.77
CA PRO A 369 24.72 4.84 -21.86
C PRO A 369 25.76 5.53 -20.98
N GLN A 370 25.55 6.81 -20.61
CA GLN A 370 26.50 7.57 -19.78
C GLN A 370 26.69 6.96 -18.39
N VAL A 371 25.62 6.42 -17.81
CA VAL A 371 25.61 5.94 -16.41
C VAL A 371 25.80 4.44 -16.25
N LYS A 372 25.81 3.67 -17.35
CA LYS A 372 26.09 2.21 -17.37
C LYS A 372 25.42 1.42 -16.24
N LEU A 373 24.11 1.57 -16.08
CA LEU A 373 23.35 1.02 -14.93
C LEU A 373 23.46 -0.51 -14.77
N HIS A 374 23.85 -1.26 -15.81
CA HIS A 374 24.06 -2.71 -15.73
C HIS A 374 25.28 -3.09 -14.86
N GLU A 375 26.25 -2.20 -14.68
CA GLU A 375 27.45 -2.46 -13.84
C GLU A 375 27.05 -2.78 -12.40
N PHE A 376 26.02 -2.14 -11.87
CA PHE A 376 25.44 -2.42 -10.53
C PHE A 376 24.96 -3.86 -10.32
N TYR A 377 24.81 -4.65 -11.39
CA TYR A 377 24.26 -6.00 -11.38
C TYR A 377 25.20 -7.05 -11.99
N THR A 378 26.39 -6.64 -12.44
CA THR A 378 27.36 -7.50 -13.14
C THR A 378 28.67 -7.57 -12.36
N VAL A 379 29.49 -8.59 -12.64
CA VAL A 379 30.77 -8.79 -11.96
C VAL A 379 31.93 -8.25 -12.78
N ASP A 380 32.99 -7.80 -12.09
CA ASP A 380 34.28 -7.52 -12.71
C ASP A 380 34.97 -8.83 -13.08
N ILE A 381 34.94 -9.18 -14.36
CA ILE A 381 35.47 -10.43 -14.89
C ILE A 381 36.97 -10.55 -14.61
N GLU A 382 37.74 -9.49 -14.85
CA GLU A 382 39.20 -9.53 -14.67
C GLU A 382 39.56 -9.78 -13.21
N LYS A 383 38.92 -9.05 -12.30
CA LYS A 383 39.14 -9.20 -10.86
C LYS A 383 38.76 -10.59 -10.36
N MET A 384 37.62 -11.13 -10.82
CA MET A 384 37.18 -12.46 -10.42
C MET A 384 38.09 -13.56 -10.98
N VAL A 385 38.52 -13.45 -12.24
CA VAL A 385 39.40 -14.42 -12.89
C VAL A 385 40.79 -14.41 -12.23
N GLU A 386 41.32 -13.24 -11.86
CA GLU A 386 42.62 -13.17 -11.18
C GLU A 386 42.56 -13.77 -9.76
N GLU A 387 41.49 -13.50 -8.99
CA GLU A 387 41.29 -14.15 -7.69
C GLU A 387 41.11 -15.67 -7.83
N PHE A 388 40.36 -16.12 -8.84
CA PHE A 388 40.21 -17.54 -9.15
C PHE A 388 41.56 -18.18 -9.48
N ARG A 389 42.35 -17.56 -10.37
CA ARG A 389 43.70 -17.99 -10.75
C ARG A 389 44.60 -18.17 -9.52
N ARG A 390 44.58 -17.19 -8.61
CA ARG A 390 45.35 -17.22 -7.36
C ARG A 390 44.96 -18.41 -6.48
N ARG A 391 43.67 -18.73 -6.36
CA ARG A 391 43.19 -19.86 -5.55
C ARG A 391 43.54 -21.21 -6.15
N ILE A 392 43.33 -21.41 -7.46
CA ILE A 392 43.61 -22.70 -8.10
C ILE A 392 45.10 -23.00 -8.21
N SER A 393 45.95 -21.98 -8.13
CA SER A 393 47.42 -22.15 -8.08
C SER A 393 47.92 -22.76 -6.76
N CYS A 394 47.13 -22.67 -5.69
CA CYS A 394 47.46 -23.17 -4.35
C CYS A 394 46.58 -24.34 -3.89
N THR A 395 45.67 -24.82 -4.75
CA THR A 395 44.64 -25.81 -4.38
C THR A 395 44.66 -26.99 -5.34
N VAL A 396 44.62 -28.21 -4.80
CA VAL A 396 44.60 -29.44 -5.59
C VAL A 396 43.31 -29.50 -6.44
N PRO A 397 43.36 -29.94 -7.72
CA PRO A 397 42.18 -30.10 -8.56
C PRO A 397 41.10 -30.97 -7.90
N SER A 398 39.84 -30.60 -8.12
CA SER A 398 38.72 -31.34 -7.54
C SER A 398 38.55 -32.68 -8.27
N ILE A 399 38.61 -33.79 -7.52
CA ILE A 399 38.36 -35.14 -8.05
C ILE A 399 36.97 -35.56 -7.58
N LYS A 400 36.00 -35.47 -8.50
CA LYS A 400 34.56 -35.80 -8.39
C LYS A 400 33.65 -34.63 -8.00
N THR A 401 32.74 -34.31 -8.91
CA THR A 401 31.45 -33.70 -8.60
C THR A 401 30.40 -34.56 -9.29
N SER A 402 29.53 -35.23 -8.52
CA SER A 402 28.44 -36.01 -9.11
C SER A 402 27.50 -35.09 -9.92
N ALA A 403 26.86 -35.59 -10.98
CA ALA A 403 25.93 -34.78 -11.79
C ALA A 403 24.78 -34.16 -10.95
N GLU A 404 24.40 -34.80 -9.84
CA GLU A 404 23.42 -34.32 -8.86
C GLU A 404 23.94 -33.20 -7.94
N GLU A 405 25.26 -33.08 -7.73
CA GLU A 405 25.88 -31.99 -6.97
C GLU A 405 26.13 -30.74 -7.82
N VAL A 406 26.37 -30.91 -9.13
CA VAL A 406 26.49 -29.80 -10.10
C VAL A 406 25.14 -29.09 -10.27
N SER A 407 24.01 -29.81 -10.23
CA SER A 407 22.67 -29.19 -10.29
C SER A 407 22.29 -28.45 -9.01
N LYS A 408 22.84 -28.84 -7.84
CA LYS A 408 22.61 -28.18 -6.55
C LYS A 408 23.50 -26.94 -6.31
N ASN A 409 24.66 -26.86 -6.96
CA ASN A 409 25.64 -25.77 -6.76
C ASN A 409 25.80 -24.93 -8.04
N LYS A 410 24.73 -24.26 -8.51
CA LYS A 410 24.83 -23.34 -9.65
C LYS A 410 25.60 -22.08 -9.26
N LEU A 411 26.63 -21.72 -10.03
CA LEU A 411 27.30 -20.44 -9.88
C LEU A 411 26.34 -19.32 -10.30
N VAL A 412 26.10 -18.36 -9.40
CA VAL A 412 25.22 -17.21 -9.63
C VAL A 412 25.91 -15.93 -9.18
N ILE A 413 25.57 -14.82 -9.85
CA ILE A 413 25.98 -13.48 -9.41
C ILE A 413 25.27 -13.16 -8.10
N LYS A 414 26.05 -12.84 -7.07
CA LYS A 414 25.60 -12.34 -5.77
C LYS A 414 25.58 -10.82 -5.83
N GLN A 415 24.40 -10.24 -5.67
CA GLN A 415 24.19 -8.80 -5.63
C GLN A 415 25.02 -8.20 -4.49
N ASP A 416 25.68 -7.08 -4.75
CA ASP A 416 26.37 -6.34 -3.69
C ASP A 416 25.31 -5.76 -2.72
N PRO A 417 25.39 -6.02 -1.41
CA PRO A 417 24.42 -5.51 -0.44
C PRO A 417 24.35 -3.98 -0.40
N GLN A 418 25.43 -3.30 -0.83
CA GLN A 418 25.48 -1.85 -0.96
C GLN A 418 25.14 -1.37 -2.37
N TYR A 419 24.83 -2.25 -3.33
CA TYR A 419 24.60 -1.86 -4.73
C TYR A 419 25.73 -0.95 -5.24
N GLY A 420 26.97 -1.35 -4.98
CA GLY A 420 28.15 -0.82 -5.63
C GLY A 420 28.19 -1.17 -7.11
N ARG A 421 29.16 -0.60 -7.82
CA ARG A 421 29.34 -0.75 -9.28
C ARG A 421 29.69 -2.16 -9.76
N THR A 422 29.95 -3.11 -8.86
CA THR A 422 30.32 -4.48 -9.23
C THR A 422 29.77 -5.46 -8.21
N CYS A 423 29.13 -6.52 -8.69
CA CYS A 423 28.71 -7.67 -7.90
C CYS A 423 29.85 -8.67 -7.69
N THR A 424 29.56 -9.74 -6.93
CA THR A 424 30.52 -10.82 -6.67
C THR A 424 29.94 -12.20 -7.00
N ILE A 425 30.75 -13.24 -6.88
CA ILE A 425 30.33 -14.64 -6.98
C ILE A 425 30.87 -15.43 -5.78
N ASP A 426 30.33 -16.63 -5.57
CA ASP A 426 30.90 -17.57 -4.62
C ASP A 426 32.17 -18.23 -5.18
N MET A 427 33.32 -17.80 -4.68
CA MET A 427 34.60 -18.27 -5.20
C MET A 427 34.89 -19.73 -4.82
N ASP A 428 34.32 -20.25 -3.73
CA ASP A 428 34.52 -21.65 -3.34
C ASP A 428 33.71 -22.59 -4.25
N ILE A 429 32.50 -22.15 -4.65
CA ILE A 429 31.73 -22.82 -5.70
C ILE A 429 32.48 -22.74 -7.03
N ALA A 430 33.04 -21.57 -7.39
CA ALA A 430 33.79 -21.42 -8.64
C ALA A 430 35.01 -22.36 -8.69
N VAL A 431 35.84 -22.41 -7.64
CA VAL A 431 36.97 -23.34 -7.55
C VAL A 431 36.51 -24.79 -7.69
N ARG A 432 35.43 -25.18 -7.02
CA ARG A 432 34.90 -26.55 -7.09
C ARG A 432 34.44 -26.93 -8.50
N LEU A 433 33.78 -26.02 -9.22
CA LEU A 433 33.21 -26.28 -10.54
C LEU A 433 34.25 -26.20 -11.68
N TYR A 434 35.22 -25.29 -11.57
CA TYR A 434 36.11 -24.93 -12.68
C TYR A 434 37.59 -25.32 -12.44
N ASN A 435 38.01 -25.76 -11.24
CA ASN A 435 39.37 -26.29 -11.01
C ASN A 435 39.48 -27.78 -11.37
N LEU A 436 39.47 -28.07 -12.68
CA LEU A 436 39.46 -29.43 -13.22
C LEU A 436 40.88 -29.99 -13.46
N PRO A 437 41.10 -31.30 -13.33
CA PRO A 437 42.39 -31.94 -13.59
C PRO A 437 42.73 -32.11 -15.08
N ASN A 438 44.03 -32.29 -15.39
CA ASN A 438 44.63 -32.36 -16.75
C ASN A 438 44.03 -33.42 -17.69
N GLU A 439 43.51 -34.52 -17.15
CA GLU A 439 42.95 -35.64 -17.93
C GLU A 439 41.48 -35.90 -17.56
N SER A 440 40.66 -34.84 -17.50
CA SER A 440 39.22 -35.04 -17.35
C SER A 440 38.58 -35.39 -18.70
N LYS A 441 38.33 -36.69 -18.93
CA LYS A 441 37.38 -37.17 -19.98
C LYS A 441 35.92 -36.76 -19.70
N GLU A 442 35.68 -36.03 -18.62
CA GLU A 442 34.36 -35.63 -18.16
C GLU A 442 33.90 -34.33 -18.84
N LYS A 443 32.63 -34.32 -19.21
CA LYS A 443 31.98 -33.17 -19.85
C LYS A 443 31.75 -32.07 -18.82
N ILE A 444 32.45 -30.96 -18.96
CA ILE A 444 32.04 -29.64 -18.48
C ILE A 444 30.63 -29.36 -19.04
N PRO A 445 29.75 -28.59 -18.36
CA PRO A 445 28.42 -28.22 -18.86
C PRO A 445 28.39 -27.65 -20.30
N GLN A 446 29.54 -27.26 -20.88
CA GLN A 446 29.70 -26.92 -22.29
C GLN A 446 31.04 -27.39 -22.95
N GLY A 447 31.62 -28.55 -22.59
CA GLY A 447 32.83 -29.03 -23.29
C GLY A 447 33.57 -30.21 -22.64
N SER A 448 34.61 -30.75 -23.30
CA SER A 448 35.59 -31.67 -22.68
C SER A 448 36.54 -30.92 -21.74
N GLY A 449 37.07 -31.59 -20.72
CA GLY A 449 38.09 -31.05 -19.82
C GLY A 449 39.28 -30.40 -20.57
N PRO A 450 40.05 -29.52 -19.92
CA PRO A 450 41.22 -28.94 -20.56
C PRO A 450 42.23 -30.04 -20.89
N GLU A 451 42.46 -30.33 -22.17
CA GLU A 451 43.60 -31.13 -22.62
C GLU A 451 44.88 -30.32 -22.38
N ALA A 452 45.29 -30.27 -21.11
CA ALA A 452 46.39 -29.46 -20.63
C ALA A 452 47.71 -30.21 -20.72
N SER A 453 48.72 -29.57 -21.32
CA SER A 453 50.05 -30.18 -21.47
C SER A 453 50.87 -30.16 -20.17
N ASP A 454 50.63 -29.17 -19.31
CA ASP A 454 51.28 -29.00 -18.01
C ASP A 454 50.37 -28.24 -17.02
N GLU A 455 50.87 -28.03 -15.79
CA GLU A 455 50.17 -27.32 -14.73
C GLU A 455 49.81 -25.87 -15.09
N ALA A 456 50.70 -25.18 -15.82
CA ALA A 456 50.50 -23.79 -16.20
C ALA A 456 49.40 -23.69 -17.28
N ASP A 457 49.41 -24.59 -18.26
CA ASP A 457 48.38 -24.71 -19.29
C ASP A 457 47.01 -25.06 -18.69
N ARG A 458 46.97 -25.94 -17.67
CA ARG A 458 45.72 -26.25 -16.93
C ARG A 458 45.13 -25.00 -16.30
N VAL A 459 45.93 -24.25 -15.55
CA VAL A 459 45.48 -23.02 -14.87
C VAL A 459 44.93 -22.03 -15.88
N VAL A 460 45.61 -21.83 -17.02
CA VAL A 460 45.15 -20.91 -18.09
C VAL A 460 43.80 -21.35 -18.65
N ARG A 461 43.62 -22.63 -18.96
CA ARG A 461 42.37 -23.14 -19.53
C ARG A 461 41.21 -23.12 -18.54
N CYS A 462 41.44 -23.47 -17.29
CA CYS A 462 40.43 -23.34 -16.22
C CYS A 462 40.00 -21.87 -16.05
N CYS A 463 40.94 -20.93 -16.06
CA CYS A 463 40.63 -19.50 -16.03
C CYS A 463 39.85 -19.05 -17.27
N SER A 464 40.14 -19.59 -18.46
CA SER A 464 39.42 -19.28 -19.70
C SER A 464 37.97 -19.77 -19.66
N GLU A 465 37.73 -20.99 -19.20
CA GLU A 465 36.36 -21.52 -19.05
C GLU A 465 35.56 -20.77 -17.99
N PHE A 466 36.21 -20.45 -16.86
CA PHE A 466 35.60 -19.64 -15.82
C PHE A 466 35.23 -18.23 -16.33
N ARG A 467 36.15 -17.56 -17.03
CA ARG A 467 35.92 -16.28 -17.71
C ARG A 467 34.71 -16.34 -18.63
N ARG A 468 34.66 -17.34 -19.52
CA ARG A 468 33.57 -17.52 -20.49
C ARG A 468 32.22 -17.70 -19.80
N HIS A 469 32.18 -18.38 -18.65
CA HIS A 469 30.97 -18.49 -17.86
C HIS A 469 30.57 -17.18 -17.18
N LEU A 470 31.54 -16.40 -16.67
CA LEU A 470 31.26 -15.06 -16.12
C LEU A 470 30.74 -14.10 -17.19
N GLU A 471 31.30 -14.13 -18.40
CA GLU A 471 30.82 -13.37 -19.56
C GLU A 471 29.35 -13.70 -19.84
N HIS A 472 29.00 -14.98 -19.85
CA HIS A 472 27.62 -15.43 -20.03
C HIS A 472 26.68 -14.95 -18.90
N LEU A 473 27.12 -15.04 -17.64
CA LEU A 473 26.32 -14.54 -16.50
C LEU A 473 26.12 -13.02 -16.55
N ASN A 474 27.16 -12.27 -16.93
CA ASN A 474 27.09 -10.83 -17.11
C ASN A 474 26.15 -10.46 -18.26
N GLU A 475 26.20 -11.18 -19.39
CA GLU A 475 25.30 -10.97 -20.53
C GLU A 475 23.83 -11.21 -20.13
N GLN A 476 23.56 -12.28 -19.37
CA GLN A 476 22.21 -12.56 -18.85
C GLN A 476 21.69 -11.43 -17.95
N ARG A 477 22.49 -11.00 -16.97
CA ARG A 477 22.10 -9.90 -16.07
C ARG A 477 21.98 -8.57 -16.80
N ALA A 478 22.91 -8.24 -17.68
CA ALA A 478 22.83 -7.01 -18.48
C ALA A 478 21.57 -6.99 -19.35
N SER A 479 21.19 -8.12 -19.95
CA SER A 479 19.96 -8.25 -20.74
C SER A 479 18.70 -8.08 -19.90
N GLU A 480 18.66 -8.64 -18.69
CA GLU A 480 17.56 -8.45 -17.72
C GLU A 480 17.40 -6.97 -17.35
N ILE A 481 18.49 -6.30 -16.99
CA ILE A 481 18.48 -4.87 -16.66
C ILE A 481 18.11 -4.02 -17.87
N GLN A 482 18.58 -4.37 -19.06
CA GLN A 482 18.18 -3.69 -20.29
C GLN A 482 16.67 -3.78 -20.53
N ALA A 483 16.04 -4.93 -20.26
CA ALA A 483 14.58 -5.07 -20.33
C ALA A 483 13.86 -4.14 -19.33
N HIS A 484 14.40 -3.98 -18.12
CA HIS A 484 13.87 -3.01 -17.15
C HIS A 484 14.03 -1.55 -17.60
N LEU A 485 15.15 -1.19 -18.22
CA LEU A 485 15.38 0.14 -18.75
C LEU A 485 14.48 0.44 -19.96
N ILE A 486 14.21 -0.54 -20.83
CA ILE A 486 13.22 -0.41 -21.91
C ILE A 486 11.83 -0.09 -21.32
N LYS A 487 11.43 -0.80 -20.27
CA LYS A 487 10.19 -0.50 -19.54
C LYS A 487 10.22 0.91 -18.93
N ALA A 488 11.32 1.31 -18.31
CA ALA A 488 11.51 2.65 -17.76
C ALA A 488 11.31 3.76 -18.79
N VAL A 489 11.94 3.62 -19.97
CA VAL A 489 11.75 4.56 -21.08
C VAL A 489 10.28 4.57 -21.51
N SER A 490 9.65 3.41 -21.68
CA SER A 490 8.24 3.33 -22.06
C SER A 490 7.33 4.07 -21.08
N CYS A 491 7.54 3.90 -19.77
CA CYS A 491 6.76 4.59 -18.74
C CYS A 491 7.02 6.11 -18.77
N CYS A 492 8.27 6.55 -18.89
CA CYS A 492 8.60 7.97 -19.05
C CYS A 492 7.90 8.59 -20.26
N LEU A 493 7.90 7.93 -21.42
CA LEU A 493 7.22 8.40 -22.62
C LEU A 493 5.70 8.41 -22.45
N GLY A 494 5.14 7.42 -21.74
CA GLY A 494 3.73 7.40 -21.35
C GLY A 494 3.34 8.64 -20.54
N THR A 495 4.13 8.97 -19.52
CA THR A 495 3.95 10.17 -18.69
C THR A 495 4.06 11.45 -19.50
N ILE A 496 5.09 11.58 -20.35
CA ILE A 496 5.24 12.74 -21.24
C ILE A 496 4.03 12.86 -22.17
N ARG A 497 3.59 11.76 -22.78
CA ARG A 497 2.44 11.76 -23.68
C ARG A 497 1.17 12.20 -22.98
N TYR A 498 0.88 11.66 -21.79
CA TYR A 498 -0.25 12.06 -20.98
C TYR A 498 -0.18 13.55 -20.62
N GLN A 499 0.94 14.02 -20.06
CA GLN A 499 1.05 15.40 -19.60
C GLN A 499 1.03 16.44 -20.73
N ARG A 500 1.57 16.10 -21.91
CA ARG A 500 1.83 17.06 -22.99
C ARG A 500 0.81 16.99 -24.13
N LEU A 501 0.40 15.78 -24.55
CA LEU A 501 -0.31 15.58 -25.82
C LEU A 501 -1.72 15.00 -25.69
N GLN A 502 -1.96 14.11 -24.71
CA GLN A 502 -3.23 13.38 -24.67
C GLN A 502 -4.43 14.31 -24.45
N PRO A 503 -5.59 14.05 -25.09
CA PRO A 503 -6.78 14.89 -24.99
C PRO A 503 -7.31 15.07 -23.56
N ASP A 504 -7.18 14.02 -22.75
CA ASP A 504 -7.61 13.87 -21.36
C ASP A 504 -6.52 14.23 -20.33
N GLY A 505 -5.30 14.52 -20.78
CA GLY A 505 -4.24 15.03 -19.93
C GLY A 505 -4.25 16.56 -19.75
N PRO A 506 -3.32 17.11 -18.96
CA PRO A 506 -3.26 18.55 -18.65
C PRO A 506 -2.79 19.44 -19.82
N LYS A 507 -2.21 18.86 -20.89
CA LYS A 507 -1.76 19.57 -22.11
C LYS A 507 -0.77 20.71 -21.86
N ILE A 508 0.13 20.53 -20.89
CA ILE A 508 1.12 21.54 -20.53
C ILE A 508 2.33 21.36 -21.45
N ALA A 509 2.34 21.97 -22.64
CA ALA A 509 3.38 21.70 -23.64
C ALA A 509 4.82 22.09 -23.20
N ALA A 510 4.97 23.15 -22.40
CA ALA A 510 6.27 23.66 -22.01
C ALA A 510 6.99 22.74 -21.02
N VAL A 511 8.29 22.56 -21.20
CA VAL A 511 9.18 21.92 -20.24
C VAL A 511 9.77 23.02 -19.35
N SER A 512 9.62 22.90 -18.03
CA SER A 512 10.15 23.85 -17.05
C SER A 512 10.55 23.14 -15.74
N LYS A 513 11.07 23.88 -14.75
CA LYS A 513 11.35 23.31 -13.42
C LYS A 513 10.06 22.83 -12.73
N ASP A 514 8.99 23.60 -12.86
CA ASP A 514 7.68 23.26 -12.28
C ASP A 514 6.98 22.15 -13.09
N ASN A 515 7.32 22.01 -14.37
CA ASN A 515 6.76 21.03 -15.29
C ASN A 515 7.88 20.28 -16.02
N PRO A 516 8.64 19.42 -15.31
CA PRO A 516 9.75 18.67 -15.89
C PRO A 516 9.25 17.66 -16.93
N LEU A 517 10.14 17.05 -17.72
CA LEU A 517 9.70 16.01 -18.69
C LEU A 517 8.96 14.87 -17.99
N VAL A 518 9.46 14.44 -16.84
CA VAL A 518 8.86 13.44 -15.98
C VAL A 518 8.98 13.89 -14.52
N PRO A 519 8.02 13.53 -13.64
CA PRO A 519 8.08 13.89 -12.24
C PRO A 519 9.30 13.26 -11.55
N PRO A 520 9.94 13.96 -10.61
CA PRO A 520 11.05 13.40 -9.83
C PRO A 520 10.55 12.26 -8.95
N TYR A 521 11.36 11.20 -8.85
CA TYR A 521 11.09 10.07 -7.95
C TYR A 521 11.83 10.18 -6.63
N PHE A 522 12.80 11.09 -6.53
CA PHE A 522 13.56 11.31 -5.32
C PHE A 522 13.65 12.79 -4.98
N THR A 523 13.63 13.09 -3.69
CA THR A 523 14.12 14.36 -3.16
C THR A 523 15.65 14.32 -3.21
N HIS A 524 16.25 15.29 -3.89
CA HIS A 524 17.70 15.41 -4.03
C HIS A 524 18.28 16.35 -2.97
N TYR A 525 19.45 16.00 -2.43
CA TYR A 525 20.13 16.82 -1.43
C TYR A 525 21.15 17.77 -2.06
N GLY A 526 20.99 19.06 -1.80
CA GLY A 526 21.93 20.08 -2.23
C GLY A 526 21.55 20.72 -3.56
N LYS A 527 22.54 21.33 -4.23
CA LYS A 527 22.36 21.94 -5.55
C LYS A 527 22.63 20.91 -6.63
N ASP A 528 21.99 21.08 -7.78
CA ASP A 528 22.31 20.30 -8.98
C ASP A 528 23.81 20.42 -9.31
N THR A 529 24.46 19.27 -9.51
CA THR A 529 25.90 19.14 -9.77
C THR A 529 26.11 18.18 -10.96
N THR A 530 27.34 17.81 -11.29
CA THR A 530 27.59 16.84 -12.37
C THR A 530 27.05 15.45 -12.00
N LEU A 531 26.72 14.62 -13.00
CA LEU A 531 26.23 13.25 -12.74
C LEU A 531 27.25 12.43 -11.93
N GLU A 532 28.54 12.66 -12.15
CA GLU A 532 29.63 12.03 -11.41
C GLU A 532 29.64 12.41 -9.93
N GLU A 533 29.42 13.69 -9.61
CA GLU A 533 29.32 14.18 -8.23
C GLU A 533 28.05 13.68 -7.54
N GLU A 534 26.93 13.63 -8.26
CA GLU A 534 25.65 13.12 -7.76
C GLU A 534 25.69 11.61 -7.53
N GLU A 535 26.43 10.87 -8.36
CA GLU A 535 26.70 9.45 -8.13
C GLU A 535 27.60 9.24 -6.90
N ALA A 536 28.65 10.05 -6.72
CA ALA A 536 29.46 9.99 -5.51
C ALA A 536 28.63 10.30 -4.26
N LEU A 537 27.65 11.21 -4.36
CA LEU A 537 26.77 11.60 -3.27
C LEU A 537 25.94 10.43 -2.72
N MET A 538 25.43 9.54 -3.58
CA MET A 538 24.61 8.39 -3.14
C MET A 538 25.39 7.29 -2.42
N PHE A 539 26.72 7.30 -2.52
CA PHE A 539 27.63 6.47 -1.72
C PHE A 539 28.21 7.20 -0.50
N GLY A 540 27.97 8.51 -0.39
CA GLY A 540 28.51 9.37 0.63
C GLY A 540 27.65 9.49 1.89
N PRO A 541 28.10 10.28 2.89
CA PRO A 541 27.38 10.47 4.16
C PRO A 541 26.04 11.20 4.00
N LYS A 542 25.77 11.80 2.84
CA LYS A 542 24.52 12.50 2.54
C LYS A 542 23.51 11.64 1.77
N ALA A 543 23.83 10.38 1.50
CA ALA A 543 22.93 9.44 0.85
C ALA A 543 21.59 9.24 1.59
N SER A 544 21.57 9.50 2.91
CA SER A 544 20.35 9.46 3.73
C SER A 544 19.31 10.53 3.34
N PHE A 545 19.75 11.62 2.72
CA PHE A 545 18.89 12.73 2.27
C PHE A 545 18.43 12.58 0.81
N LEU A 546 18.77 11.47 0.17
CA LEU A 546 18.30 11.12 -1.17
C LEU A 546 17.06 10.22 -1.02
N MET A 547 15.92 10.85 -0.78
CA MET A 547 14.72 10.19 -0.25
C MET A 547 13.74 9.86 -1.37
N ALA A 548 13.25 8.63 -1.42
CA ALA A 548 12.29 8.18 -2.42
C ALA A 548 10.91 8.78 -2.18
N HIS A 549 10.27 9.27 -3.23
CA HIS A 549 8.90 9.75 -3.21
C HIS A 549 7.91 8.60 -3.11
N ASN A 550 6.76 8.86 -2.50
CA ASN A 550 5.64 7.94 -2.51
C ASN A 550 4.77 8.13 -3.76
N GLY A 551 3.76 7.30 -3.93
CA GLY A 551 2.83 7.34 -5.04
C GLY A 551 1.97 6.10 -5.04
N TRP A 552 1.43 5.77 -6.21
CA TRP A 552 0.70 4.53 -6.43
C TRP A 552 1.12 3.91 -7.78
N VAL A 553 0.93 2.60 -7.89
CA VAL A 553 1.31 1.80 -9.07
C VAL A 553 0.05 1.13 -9.61
N MET A 554 -0.17 1.23 -10.92
CA MET A 554 -1.37 0.67 -11.55
C MET A 554 -1.36 -0.85 -11.46
N GLY A 555 -2.41 -1.43 -10.86
CA GLY A 555 -2.60 -2.88 -10.78
C GLY A 555 -1.59 -3.61 -9.89
N ASP A 556 -0.91 -2.89 -9.00
CA ASP A 556 0.06 -3.49 -8.08
C ASP A 556 -0.60 -4.31 -6.98
N ASP A 557 0.17 -5.23 -6.40
CA ASP A 557 -0.28 -6.05 -5.28
C ASP A 557 -0.26 -5.21 -3.98
N PRO A 558 -1.42 -4.86 -3.39
CA PRO A 558 -1.47 -3.98 -2.22
C PRO A 558 -0.84 -4.62 -0.97
N LEU A 559 -0.58 -5.93 -0.98
CA LEU A 559 0.12 -6.62 0.11
C LEU A 559 1.65 -6.50 0.00
N LYS A 560 2.16 -6.00 -1.13
CA LYS A 560 3.58 -5.81 -1.38
C LYS A 560 3.93 -4.34 -1.39
N ASN A 561 4.96 -4.00 -0.61
CA ASN A 561 5.48 -2.65 -0.63
C ASN A 561 6.46 -2.49 -1.80
N PHE A 562 6.08 -1.70 -2.79
CA PHE A 562 6.84 -1.41 -4.00
C PHE A 562 8.21 -0.75 -3.78
N ALA A 563 8.53 -0.29 -2.56
CA ALA A 563 9.83 0.28 -2.21
C ALA A 563 10.83 -0.75 -1.63
N ARG A 564 10.43 -2.02 -1.43
CA ARG A 564 11.34 -3.07 -0.96
C ARG A 564 12.30 -3.54 -2.05
N GLU A 565 13.35 -4.24 -1.65
CA GLU A 565 14.45 -4.70 -2.51
C GLU A 565 13.99 -5.60 -3.65
N GLU A 566 12.92 -6.37 -3.46
CA GLU A 566 12.38 -7.29 -4.46
C GLU A 566 11.64 -6.57 -5.60
N SER A 567 11.39 -5.26 -5.46
CA SER A 567 10.63 -4.45 -6.42
C SER A 567 11.54 -3.63 -7.32
N TYR A 568 11.21 -3.61 -8.61
CA TYR A 568 11.87 -2.77 -9.61
C TYR A 568 11.05 -1.53 -9.99
N VAL A 569 9.96 -1.21 -9.29
CA VAL A 569 9.03 -0.12 -9.64
C VAL A 569 9.74 1.22 -9.84
N TYR A 570 10.66 1.59 -8.94
CA TYR A 570 11.43 2.83 -9.07
C TYR A 570 12.36 2.81 -10.28
N LEU A 571 13.06 1.71 -10.54
CA LEU A 571 13.96 1.57 -11.69
C LEU A 571 13.20 1.54 -13.02
N ARG A 572 12.05 0.85 -13.05
CA ARG A 572 11.16 0.73 -14.22
C ARG A 572 10.25 1.93 -14.42
N ARG A 573 10.34 2.95 -13.56
CA ARG A 573 9.54 4.18 -13.65
C ARG A 573 8.03 3.91 -13.69
N GLU A 574 7.56 2.89 -12.96
CA GLU A 574 6.16 2.45 -12.95
C GLU A 574 5.30 3.22 -11.94
N LEU A 575 5.92 4.01 -11.06
CA LEU A 575 5.24 4.79 -10.02
C LEU A 575 4.59 6.05 -10.60
N VAL A 576 3.31 6.25 -10.32
CA VAL A 576 2.72 7.59 -10.43
C VAL A 576 3.10 8.35 -9.17
N ALA A 577 4.26 9.00 -9.23
CA ALA A 577 4.91 9.61 -8.08
C ALA A 577 4.24 10.93 -7.65
N TRP A 578 4.13 11.10 -6.34
CA TRP A 578 3.75 12.36 -5.70
C TRP A 578 5.03 13.14 -5.38
N GLY A 579 5.38 14.06 -6.27
CA GLY A 579 6.66 14.79 -6.21
C GLY A 579 6.84 15.68 -4.98
N ASP A 580 5.78 15.88 -4.19
CA ASP A 580 5.76 16.69 -2.97
C ASP A 580 5.84 15.85 -1.69
N SER A 581 5.97 14.53 -1.80
CA SER A 581 5.79 13.61 -0.67
C SER A 581 6.82 12.49 -0.65
N VAL A 582 7.65 12.42 0.38
CA VAL A 582 8.60 11.31 0.62
C VAL A 582 7.92 10.11 1.28
N LYS A 583 8.30 8.90 0.87
CA LYS A 583 7.76 7.64 1.39
C LYS A 583 8.38 7.29 2.75
N LEU A 584 7.52 7.01 3.73
CA LEU A 584 7.91 6.64 5.09
C LEU A 584 8.33 5.16 5.18
N ARG A 585 9.44 4.89 5.88
CA ARG A 585 10.05 3.56 6.06
C ARG A 585 9.90 3.11 7.51
N TYR A 586 8.81 2.40 7.79
CA TYR A 586 8.54 1.81 9.11
C TYR A 586 9.39 0.58 9.41
N GLY A 587 9.71 -0.24 8.41
CA GLY A 587 10.30 -1.57 8.61
C GLY A 587 9.25 -2.63 8.98
N ASN A 588 9.68 -3.73 9.59
CA ASN A 588 8.83 -4.82 10.03
C ASN A 588 8.34 -4.63 11.47
N GLU A 589 9.12 -3.96 12.32
CA GLU A 589 8.76 -3.68 13.73
C GLU A 589 9.16 -2.27 14.18
N PRO A 590 8.63 -1.76 15.32
CA PRO A 590 8.98 -0.44 15.84
C PRO A 590 10.48 -0.17 15.99
N LYS A 591 11.29 -1.21 16.23
CA LYS A 591 12.75 -1.06 16.38
C LYS A 591 13.47 -0.67 15.10
N ASP A 592 12.89 -0.94 13.93
CA ASP A 592 13.50 -0.64 12.63
C ASP A 592 13.47 0.86 12.29
N SER A 593 12.56 1.61 12.91
CA SER A 593 12.41 3.07 12.72
C SER A 593 11.77 3.74 13.96
N PRO A 594 12.40 3.70 15.15
CA PRO A 594 11.74 4.00 16.42
C PRO A 594 11.10 5.38 16.50
N TYR A 595 11.79 6.40 15.97
CA TYR A 595 11.29 7.76 15.92
C TYR A 595 9.99 7.86 15.12
N LEU A 596 9.97 7.30 13.91
CA LEU A 596 8.80 7.32 13.03
C LEU A 596 7.59 6.64 13.66
N TRP A 597 7.80 5.46 14.26
CA TRP A 597 6.71 4.73 14.92
C TRP A 597 6.14 5.50 16.11
N ASP A 598 6.99 6.13 16.92
CA ASP A 598 6.54 6.95 18.04
C ASP A 598 5.78 8.21 17.57
N LEU A 599 6.33 8.91 16.58
CA LEU A 599 5.71 10.09 15.96
C LEU A 599 4.31 9.75 15.45
N MET A 600 4.19 8.71 14.63
CA MET A 600 2.92 8.34 14.00
C MET A 600 1.92 7.74 15.00
N ARG A 601 2.40 7.05 16.04
CA ARG A 601 1.56 6.61 17.16
C ARG A 601 0.92 7.82 17.85
N ARG A 602 1.73 8.82 18.26
CA ARG A 602 1.23 10.03 18.92
C ARG A 602 0.26 10.80 18.04
N TYR A 603 0.55 10.91 16.75
CA TYR A 603 -0.36 11.49 15.75
C TYR A 603 -1.72 10.78 15.72
N CYS A 604 -1.74 9.44 15.69
CA CYS A 604 -2.99 8.67 15.68
C CYS A 604 -3.75 8.74 17.01
N GLU A 605 -3.04 8.63 18.14
CA GLU A 605 -3.62 8.75 19.49
C GLU A 605 -4.28 10.12 19.68
N TYR A 606 -3.58 11.18 19.27
CA TYR A 606 -4.07 12.55 19.38
C TYR A 606 -5.26 12.82 18.46
N THR A 607 -5.20 12.33 17.23
CA THR A 607 -6.33 12.37 16.29
C THR A 607 -7.57 11.67 16.85
N ALA A 608 -7.41 10.47 17.42
CA ALA A 608 -8.50 9.70 18.03
C ALA A 608 -9.08 10.35 19.29
N ARG A 609 -8.28 11.15 20.01
CA ARG A 609 -8.77 11.95 21.15
C ARG A 609 -9.80 12.97 20.67
N ILE A 610 -9.51 13.68 19.58
CA ILE A 610 -10.32 14.79 19.06
C ILE A 610 -11.52 14.28 18.27
N PHE A 611 -11.29 13.40 17.30
CA PHE A 611 -12.30 12.95 16.34
C PHE A 611 -12.93 11.62 16.76
N HIS A 612 -14.17 11.39 16.32
CA HIS A 612 -14.94 10.19 16.60
C HIS A 612 -14.60 9.03 15.66
N GLY A 613 -13.99 9.33 14.52
CA GLY A 613 -13.50 8.35 13.57
C GLY A 613 -12.24 8.81 12.85
N ILE A 614 -11.69 7.90 12.05
CA ILE A 614 -10.53 8.13 11.20
C ILE A 614 -10.80 7.56 9.80
N ARG A 615 -10.37 8.29 8.76
CA ARG A 615 -10.23 7.78 7.40
C ARG A 615 -8.80 7.38 7.13
N LEU A 616 -8.58 6.15 6.68
CA LEU A 616 -7.28 5.69 6.19
C LEU A 616 -7.10 6.12 4.74
N ASP A 617 -6.27 7.13 4.52
CA ASP A 617 -5.86 7.56 3.19
C ASP A 617 -4.97 6.49 2.53
N ASN A 618 -5.26 6.16 1.28
CA ASN A 618 -4.51 5.19 0.49
C ASN A 618 -4.15 3.91 1.29
N CYS A 619 -5.16 3.30 1.92
CA CYS A 619 -5.00 2.19 2.86
C CYS A 619 -4.30 0.98 2.21
N HIS A 620 -4.52 0.79 0.91
CA HIS A 620 -3.92 -0.30 0.13
C HIS A 620 -2.41 -0.14 -0.08
N SER A 621 -1.84 1.05 0.14
CA SER A 621 -0.39 1.29 0.08
C SER A 621 0.26 1.34 1.47
N THR A 622 -0.52 1.21 2.55
CA THR A 622 -0.01 1.15 3.93
C THR A 622 0.28 -0.28 4.33
N PRO A 623 1.51 -0.62 4.78
CA PRO A 623 1.79 -1.94 5.30
C PRO A 623 0.82 -2.30 6.43
N ILE A 624 0.15 -3.44 6.30
CA ILE A 624 -0.97 -3.81 7.16
C ILE A 624 -0.59 -3.86 8.65
N HIS A 625 0.62 -4.31 8.99
CA HIS A 625 1.10 -4.37 10.38
C HIS A 625 1.32 -2.98 10.99
N VAL A 626 1.66 -1.98 10.16
CA VAL A 626 1.75 -0.58 10.60
C VAL A 626 0.35 -0.07 10.91
N ALA A 627 -0.60 -0.22 9.98
CA ALA A 627 -1.97 0.22 10.18
C ALA A 627 -2.64 -0.48 11.38
N GLU A 628 -2.40 -1.79 11.59
CA GLU A 628 -2.87 -2.52 12.77
C GLU A 628 -2.38 -1.86 14.07
N TYR A 629 -1.09 -1.60 14.19
CA TYR A 629 -0.51 -0.99 15.38
C TYR A 629 -1.04 0.42 15.62
N MET A 630 -1.13 1.25 14.58
CA MET A 630 -1.60 2.63 14.68
C MET A 630 -3.08 2.69 15.07
N LEU A 631 -3.93 1.84 14.49
CA LEU A 631 -5.33 1.74 14.86
C LEU A 631 -5.54 1.15 16.25
N ASP A 632 -4.73 0.18 16.67
CA ASP A 632 -4.77 -0.37 18.03
C ASP A 632 -4.41 0.71 19.06
N ALA A 633 -3.43 1.58 18.76
CA ALA A 633 -3.10 2.73 19.59
C ALA A 633 -4.24 3.76 19.63
N ALA A 634 -4.82 4.09 18.47
CA ALA A 634 -5.97 4.98 18.38
C ALA A 634 -7.20 4.45 19.16
N ARG A 635 -7.47 3.15 19.08
CA ARG A 635 -8.57 2.50 19.82
C ARG A 635 -8.36 2.43 21.32
N LYS A 636 -7.12 2.46 21.82
CA LYS A 636 -6.86 2.61 23.26
C LYS A 636 -7.32 3.97 23.78
N VAL A 637 -7.18 5.03 22.95
CA VAL A 637 -7.68 6.37 23.28
C VAL A 637 -9.19 6.46 23.09
N ARG A 638 -9.71 5.88 22.01
CA ARG A 638 -11.15 5.83 21.71
C ARG A 638 -11.60 4.41 21.38
N PRO A 639 -12.15 3.66 22.37
CA PRO A 639 -12.56 2.27 22.15
C PRO A 639 -13.61 2.09 21.05
N ASP A 640 -14.54 3.04 20.90
CA ASP A 640 -15.57 3.07 19.85
C ASP A 640 -15.16 3.90 18.62
N LEU A 641 -13.88 3.86 18.23
CA LEU A 641 -13.38 4.57 17.06
C LEU A 641 -14.02 4.00 15.78
N TYR A 642 -14.67 4.87 15.00
CA TYR A 642 -15.18 4.53 13.68
C TYR A 642 -14.08 4.63 12.62
N VAL A 643 -13.81 3.56 11.87
CA VAL A 643 -12.75 3.54 10.87
C VAL A 643 -13.34 3.37 9.48
N ILE A 644 -13.01 4.29 8.58
CA ILE A 644 -13.31 4.16 7.16
C ILE A 644 -12.01 4.08 6.36
N ALA A 645 -12.02 3.42 5.21
CA ALA A 645 -10.83 3.27 4.40
C ALA A 645 -11.10 3.55 2.92
N GLU A 646 -10.15 4.25 2.31
CA GLU A 646 -9.96 4.24 0.86
C GLU A 646 -9.18 2.98 0.46
N LEU A 647 -9.93 1.93 0.13
CA LEU A 647 -9.39 0.63 -0.21
C LEU A 647 -9.98 0.17 -1.54
N PHE A 648 -9.13 0.16 -2.56
CA PHE A 648 -9.45 -0.27 -3.90
C PHE A 648 -8.50 -1.40 -4.27
N THR A 649 -8.86 -2.62 -3.88
CA THR A 649 -8.15 -3.80 -4.38
C THR A 649 -8.92 -4.40 -5.55
N ASN A 650 -8.24 -5.21 -6.36
CA ASN A 650 -8.88 -5.93 -7.47
C ASN A 650 -9.59 -7.21 -7.00
N SER A 651 -9.84 -7.39 -5.69
CA SER A 651 -10.43 -8.61 -5.14
C SER A 651 -11.16 -8.36 -3.81
N ASP A 652 -12.45 -8.69 -3.76
CA ASP A 652 -13.25 -8.66 -2.53
C ASP A 652 -12.64 -9.49 -1.39
N LEU A 653 -11.93 -10.58 -1.73
CA LEU A 653 -11.24 -11.41 -0.74
C LEU A 653 -10.07 -10.66 -0.09
N THR A 654 -9.31 -9.91 -0.88
CA THR A 654 -8.22 -9.05 -0.38
C THR A 654 -8.79 -7.90 0.44
N ASP A 655 -9.86 -7.24 -0.03
CA ASP A 655 -10.59 -6.23 0.74
C ASP A 655 -10.98 -6.78 2.13
N ASN A 656 -11.53 -8.00 2.17
CA ASN A 656 -11.95 -8.63 3.42
C ASN A 656 -10.78 -8.90 4.38
N ILE A 657 -9.58 -9.24 3.87
CA ILE A 657 -8.39 -9.41 4.71
C ILE A 657 -8.03 -8.09 5.40
N PHE A 658 -8.05 -6.96 4.69
CA PHE A 658 -7.81 -5.64 5.27
C PHE A 658 -8.89 -5.28 6.28
N ILE A 659 -10.17 -5.47 5.94
CA ILE A 659 -11.31 -5.22 6.84
C ILE A 659 -11.13 -6.03 8.13
N ASN A 660 -10.87 -7.33 8.01
CA ASN A 660 -10.71 -8.23 9.14
C ASN A 660 -9.53 -7.82 10.02
N ARG A 661 -8.36 -7.57 9.46
CA ARG A 661 -7.16 -7.28 10.26
C ARG A 661 -7.16 -5.89 10.89
N LEU A 662 -7.63 -4.88 10.14
CA LEU A 662 -7.64 -3.49 10.58
C LEU A 662 -8.89 -3.13 11.39
N GLY A 663 -9.96 -3.93 11.27
CA GLY A 663 -11.26 -3.61 11.87
C GLY A 663 -11.90 -2.40 11.20
N ILE A 664 -11.85 -2.33 9.87
CA ILE A 664 -12.49 -1.26 9.10
C ILE A 664 -14.01 -1.42 9.18
N ASN A 665 -14.72 -0.35 9.54
CA ASN A 665 -16.17 -0.37 9.64
C ASN A 665 -16.83 -0.11 8.29
N SER A 666 -16.30 0.81 7.48
CA SER A 666 -16.88 1.13 6.17
C SER A 666 -15.82 1.31 5.09
N LEU A 667 -16.10 0.76 3.90
CA LEU A 667 -15.33 1.02 2.69
C LEU A 667 -15.98 2.15 1.90
N ILE A 668 -15.15 3.03 1.34
CA ILE A 668 -15.62 4.08 0.43
C ILE A 668 -15.96 3.44 -0.92
N ARG A 669 -17.11 3.82 -1.47
CA ARG A 669 -17.58 3.46 -2.81
C ARG A 669 -18.03 4.75 -3.50
N GLU A 670 -17.73 4.88 -4.79
CA GLU A 670 -17.89 6.14 -5.53
C GLU A 670 -18.93 5.99 -6.63
N ALA A 671 -20.12 6.53 -6.43
CA ALA A 671 -21.16 6.56 -7.48
C ALA A 671 -20.68 7.29 -8.75
N MET A 672 -19.84 8.34 -8.58
CA MET A 672 -19.26 9.10 -9.68
C MET A 672 -18.29 8.31 -10.57
N SER A 673 -17.85 7.12 -10.14
CA SER A 673 -17.04 6.22 -10.97
C SER A 673 -17.87 5.48 -12.04
N ALA A 674 -19.21 5.53 -11.97
CA ALA A 674 -20.06 4.97 -13.00
C ALA A 674 -19.95 5.78 -14.31
N PRO A 675 -19.56 5.16 -15.44
CA PRO A 675 -19.42 5.87 -16.72
C PRO A 675 -20.77 6.25 -17.34
N ASP A 676 -21.85 5.60 -16.93
CA ASP A 676 -23.20 5.82 -17.41
C ASP A 676 -24.23 5.43 -16.34
N SER A 677 -25.51 5.72 -16.61
CA SER A 677 -26.61 5.46 -15.67
C SER A 677 -26.92 3.97 -15.47
N HIS A 678 -26.50 3.09 -16.39
CA HIS A 678 -26.69 1.65 -16.22
C HIS A 678 -25.71 1.12 -15.18
N GLU A 679 -24.44 1.50 -15.27
CA GLU A 679 -23.44 1.15 -14.25
C GLU A 679 -23.75 1.79 -12.90
N GLU A 680 -24.27 3.02 -12.86
CA GLU A 680 -24.73 3.63 -11.61
C GLU A 680 -25.85 2.80 -10.97
N GLY A 681 -26.82 2.34 -11.77
CA GLY A 681 -27.89 1.45 -11.31
C GLY A 681 -27.42 0.07 -10.85
N ARG A 682 -26.19 -0.37 -11.20
CA ARG A 682 -25.57 -1.60 -10.66
C ARG A 682 -24.86 -1.35 -9.32
N LEU A 683 -24.39 -0.12 -9.08
CA LEU A 683 -23.72 0.25 -7.83
C LEU A 683 -24.70 0.54 -6.68
N VAL A 684 -25.89 1.04 -7.02
CA VAL A 684 -27.03 1.26 -6.10
C VAL A 684 -27.78 -0.04 -5.86
#